data_AF-A0A5C4VZQ5-F1
#
_entry.id   AF-A0A5C4VZQ5-F1
#
_cell.length_a   1.000
_cell.length_b   1.000
_cell.length_c   1.000
_cell.angle_alpha   90.00
_cell.angle_beta   90.00
_cell.angle_gamma   90.00
#
_symmetry.space_group_name_H-M   'P 1'
#
loop_
_entity.id
_entity.type
_entity.pdbx_description
1 polymer ?
#
loop_
_entity_poly.entity_id
_entity_poly.type
_entity_poly.pdbx_seq_one_letter_code
_entity_poly.pdbx_strand_id
1 'polypeptide(L)'
;MGGPVEEPLLRIEGLRTHFFTSEGVLKAVDGVDLSVPAGKTVCLVGESGCGKSVTARSILQLVDKPGRIVGGSIRWNGATELATLDPAGEELRRVRGGEIGMIFQEPMASLSPMYTVGAQLSQALRLHRDLTKQEAREEGVALLRKVGIPNAEQRYDTYPFQLSGGMCQRVMIAIALCCDPALLIADEPTTALDVTTQARILDLMMDLRAQNDMAILFITHDLGVVAEVADEVAVMYLGRIVEHGTVEQIFSDPRHPYTRALLRSIPELRGSGARRRLTAIRGMVPSLRQVPAGCSFHTRCDHAVEGLCEVTPPPLRKYGEAHVASCHLDEVPAAPAAPAAPVLQVTERVAAETAAEPLLRVEGLAKHYPIGGGLFRKPSGVVRAVDGVDLTILPGQTVGLVGESGCGKTTLGRCVARLADPTAGRILYRTEQGDEVDLATVTGARLKDFRRQIRVIFQDPFSSLNPRMTLQQIVGEPLRTHGIASGGELRDRVADMLTRVGLRPEYMQRYPHAFSGGQRQRVNIARALITGPRLVVADEPVSALDVSVRAQILNLLTDLQEELGLTYLFISHDLSVVEHISDRVTVMYLGKVVEDADTADLYRQPRHPYTEALMHAVPVPDPARRRERHAFEIADDLPDPAAPPPGCRFHTRCAHVRAELCRTDVPELREYGERRSAACHHAAGLTLAGVGSVAREPQVDGRMAGRDA
;
A
#
# COMPACT_ATOMS: atom_id res chain seq x y z
N MET A 1 39.11 -5.28 25.37
CA MET A 1 38.28 -4.68 26.43
C MET A 1 36.88 -4.61 25.86
N GLY A 2 35.99 -5.51 26.28
CA GLY A 2 34.59 -5.46 25.87
C GLY A 2 33.93 -4.31 26.62
N GLY A 3 33.41 -3.32 25.90
CA GLY A 3 32.52 -2.32 26.49
C GLY A 3 31.32 -3.00 27.17
N PRO A 4 30.65 -2.32 28.10
CA PRO A 4 29.44 -2.86 28.71
C PRO A 4 28.46 -3.23 27.59
N VAL A 5 27.99 -4.49 27.61
CA VAL A 5 26.91 -4.92 26.70
C VAL A 5 25.67 -4.16 27.18
N GLU A 6 25.35 -3.06 26.49
CA GLU A 6 24.13 -2.30 26.77
C GLU A 6 22.93 -3.24 26.63
N GLU A 7 22.16 -3.35 27.72
CA GLU A 7 21.00 -4.20 27.76
C GLU A 7 19.90 -3.60 26.85
N PRO A 8 19.26 -4.38 25.96
CA PRO A 8 18.28 -3.83 25.05
C PRO A 8 17.04 -3.31 25.81
N LEU A 9 16.43 -2.25 25.29
CA LEU A 9 15.25 -1.60 25.84
C LEU A 9 14.07 -2.58 25.96
N LEU A 10 13.88 -3.41 24.92
CA LEU A 10 12.91 -4.51 24.90
C LEU A 10 13.62 -5.82 24.58
N ARG A 11 13.32 -6.87 25.34
CA ARG A 11 13.81 -8.23 25.09
C ARG A 11 12.68 -9.24 25.18
N ILE A 12 12.45 -9.97 24.08
CA ILE A 12 11.47 -11.02 23.93
C ILE A 12 12.22 -12.35 23.85
N GLU A 13 11.86 -13.31 24.70
CA GLU A 13 12.48 -14.64 24.73
C GLU A 13 11.41 -15.73 24.69
N GLY A 14 11.48 -16.59 23.67
CA GLY A 14 10.61 -17.76 23.51
C GLY A 14 9.12 -17.44 23.52
N LEU A 15 8.71 -16.26 23.05
CA LEU A 15 7.31 -15.82 23.10
C LEU A 15 6.39 -16.76 22.33
N ARG A 16 5.29 -17.17 22.97
CA ARG A 16 4.27 -18.02 22.38
C ARG A 16 2.88 -17.43 22.63
N THR A 17 2.20 -17.08 21.54
CA THR A 17 0.85 -16.52 21.57
C THR A 17 -0.06 -17.34 20.67
N HIS A 18 -1.02 -18.03 21.28
CA HIS A 18 -1.89 -19.00 20.61
C HIS A 18 -3.36 -18.59 20.70
N PHE A 19 -4.14 -18.91 19.66
CA PHE A 19 -5.60 -18.71 19.63
C PHE A 19 -6.32 -20.05 19.70
N PHE A 20 -7.25 -20.17 20.64
CA PHE A 20 -8.01 -21.39 20.89
C PHE A 20 -9.38 -21.29 20.22
N THR A 21 -9.53 -21.91 19.06
CA THR A 21 -10.78 -21.88 18.28
C THR A 21 -11.47 -23.24 18.32
N SER A 22 -12.76 -23.29 17.95
CA SER A 22 -13.50 -24.55 17.79
C SER A 22 -12.89 -25.47 16.73
N GLU A 23 -12.18 -24.91 15.76
CA GLU A 23 -11.52 -25.64 14.67
C GLU A 23 -10.06 -26.01 15.00
N GLY A 24 -9.60 -25.77 16.24
CA GLY A 24 -8.26 -26.13 16.72
C GLY A 24 -7.43 -24.95 17.23
N VAL A 25 -6.18 -25.23 17.58
CA VAL A 25 -5.24 -24.24 18.12
C VAL A 25 -4.45 -23.61 16.99
N LEU A 26 -4.55 -22.29 16.85
CA LEU A 26 -3.75 -21.49 15.93
C LEU A 26 -2.51 -20.98 16.66
N LYS A 27 -1.32 -21.42 16.26
CA LYS A 27 -0.05 -20.97 16.84
C LYS A 27 0.46 -19.74 16.09
N ALA A 28 -0.05 -18.56 16.44
CA ALA A 28 0.28 -17.32 15.73
C ALA A 28 1.71 -16.84 15.99
N VAL A 29 2.21 -17.05 17.20
CA VAL A 29 3.61 -16.82 17.59
C VAL A 29 4.04 -18.07 18.36
N ASP A 30 5.15 -18.71 17.96
CA ASP A 30 5.56 -20.04 18.46
C ASP A 30 7.08 -20.12 18.70
N GLY A 31 7.56 -19.34 19.68
CA GLY A 31 8.98 -19.28 20.06
C GLY A 31 9.72 -18.15 19.37
N VAL A 32 9.19 -16.93 19.45
CA VAL A 32 9.88 -15.73 18.92
C VAL A 32 10.87 -15.20 19.94
N ASP A 33 12.11 -15.02 19.50
CA ASP A 33 13.16 -14.28 20.17
C ASP A 33 13.42 -12.99 19.40
N LEU A 34 13.41 -11.84 20.08
CA LEU A 34 13.61 -10.52 19.47
C LEU A 34 14.14 -9.53 20.51
N SER A 35 15.11 -8.71 20.14
CA SER A 35 15.61 -7.61 20.96
C SER A 35 15.49 -6.28 20.22
N VAL A 36 15.10 -5.23 20.92
CA VAL A 36 15.06 -3.86 20.39
C VAL A 36 15.96 -2.98 21.27
N PRO A 37 17.16 -2.60 20.77
CA PRO A 37 18.06 -1.70 21.49
C PRO A 37 17.50 -0.28 21.57
N ALA A 38 17.95 0.49 22.57
CA ALA A 38 17.65 1.92 22.67
C ALA A 38 18.15 2.68 21.43
N GLY A 39 17.43 3.72 21.02
CA GLY A 39 17.78 4.55 19.88
C GLY A 39 17.88 3.84 18.53
N LYS A 40 17.51 2.55 18.41
CA LYS A 40 17.54 1.77 17.16
C LYS A 40 16.17 1.49 16.57
N THR A 41 16.13 1.28 15.26
CA THR A 41 14.97 0.80 14.52
C THR A 41 15.15 -0.66 14.14
N VAL A 42 14.33 -1.53 14.72
CA VAL A 42 14.28 -2.96 14.40
C VAL A 42 13.03 -3.22 13.55
N CYS A 43 13.22 -3.72 12.33
CA CYS A 43 12.13 -4.04 11.43
C CYS A 43 11.72 -5.51 11.54
N LEU A 44 10.43 -5.78 11.72
CA LEU A 44 9.87 -7.14 11.69
C LEU A 44 9.05 -7.33 10.41
N VAL A 45 9.53 -8.22 9.53
CA VAL A 45 9.01 -8.39 8.16
C VAL A 45 8.54 -9.81 7.88
N GLY A 46 7.68 -10.00 6.88
CA GLY A 46 7.19 -11.31 6.45
C GLY A 46 5.82 -11.23 5.75
N GLU A 47 5.39 -12.32 5.12
CA GLU A 47 4.07 -12.44 4.47
C GLU A 47 2.92 -12.21 5.46
N SER A 48 1.74 -11.88 4.93
CA SER A 48 0.56 -11.64 5.76
C SER A 48 0.19 -12.91 6.56
N GLY A 49 -0.19 -12.73 7.82
CA GLY A 49 -0.55 -13.84 8.71
C GLY A 49 0.61 -14.62 9.33
N CYS A 50 1.87 -14.18 9.17
CA CYS A 50 3.01 -14.87 9.78
C CYS A 50 3.21 -14.59 11.29
N GLY A 51 2.44 -13.67 11.89
CA GLY A 51 2.45 -13.41 13.35
C GLY A 51 3.01 -12.04 13.80
N LYS A 52 3.35 -11.12 12.87
CA LYS A 52 3.99 -9.83 13.19
C LYS A 52 3.16 -8.96 14.13
N SER A 53 1.92 -8.63 13.75
CA SER A 53 0.99 -7.82 14.55
C SER A 53 0.62 -8.49 15.87
N VAL A 54 0.54 -9.83 15.90
CA VAL A 54 0.32 -10.58 17.15
C VAL A 54 1.52 -10.46 18.09
N THR A 55 2.74 -10.45 17.55
CA THR A 55 3.97 -10.20 18.33
C THR A 55 3.93 -8.80 18.96
N ALA A 56 3.62 -7.76 18.18
CA ALA A 56 3.44 -6.40 18.68
C ALA A 56 2.36 -6.30 19.77
N ARG A 57 1.16 -6.85 19.51
CA ARG A 57 0.07 -6.84 20.49
C ARG A 57 0.41 -7.62 21.75
N SER A 58 1.24 -8.66 21.67
CA SER A 58 1.66 -9.44 22.84
C SER A 58 2.53 -8.61 23.79
N ILE A 59 3.40 -7.72 23.29
CA ILE A 59 4.24 -6.83 24.10
C ILE A 59 3.39 -6.01 25.07
N LEU A 60 2.31 -5.44 24.57
CA LEU A 60 1.39 -4.62 25.35
C LEU A 60 0.20 -5.41 25.91
N GLN A 61 0.19 -6.74 25.85
CA GLN A 61 -0.95 -7.60 26.23
C GLN A 61 -2.31 -7.18 25.61
N LEU A 62 -2.31 -6.71 24.36
CA LEU A 62 -3.50 -6.32 23.57
C LEU A 62 -4.00 -7.45 22.67
N VAL A 63 -3.73 -8.71 23.05
CA VAL A 63 -4.13 -9.88 22.27
C VAL A 63 -5.64 -10.12 22.43
N ASP A 64 -6.36 -10.10 21.31
CA ASP A 64 -7.81 -10.34 21.31
C ASP A 64 -8.15 -11.77 21.72
N LYS A 65 -9.24 -11.94 22.48
CA LYS A 65 -9.81 -13.28 22.73
C LYS A 65 -10.22 -13.92 21.39
N PRO A 66 -10.02 -15.23 21.19
CA PRO A 66 -9.60 -16.24 22.15
C PRO A 66 -8.07 -16.42 22.27
N GLY A 67 -7.28 -15.47 21.79
CA GLY A 67 -5.82 -15.47 21.89
C GLY A 67 -5.31 -15.28 23.31
N ARG A 68 -4.19 -15.93 23.63
CA ARG A 68 -3.49 -15.81 24.93
C ARG A 68 -1.99 -15.99 24.74
N ILE A 69 -1.21 -15.27 25.53
CA ILE A 69 0.21 -15.56 25.73
C ILE A 69 0.28 -16.83 26.59
N VAL A 70 0.86 -17.90 26.04
CA VAL A 70 0.94 -19.21 26.69
C VAL A 70 2.34 -19.54 27.21
N GLY A 71 3.33 -18.71 26.90
CA GLY A 71 4.70 -18.86 27.37
C GLY A 71 5.65 -17.83 26.76
N GLY A 72 6.88 -17.82 27.28
CA GLY A 72 7.92 -16.84 26.96
C GLY A 72 8.00 -15.70 27.97
N SER A 73 8.91 -14.77 27.72
CA SER A 73 9.23 -13.61 28.55
C SER A 73 9.31 -12.35 27.69
N ILE A 74 8.83 -11.22 28.21
CA ILE A 74 8.87 -9.90 27.59
C ILE A 74 9.42 -8.91 28.62
N ARG A 75 10.73 -8.70 28.61
CA ARG A 75 11.42 -7.78 29.52
C ARG A 75 11.49 -6.37 28.92
N TRP A 76 11.04 -5.38 29.68
CA TRP A 76 11.09 -3.95 29.40
C TRP A 76 12.07 -3.25 30.34
N ASN A 77 12.98 -2.44 29.79
CA ASN A 77 14.03 -1.71 30.52
C ASN A 77 14.87 -2.61 31.44
N GLY A 78 15.14 -3.85 31.02
CA GLY A 78 15.90 -4.85 31.78
C GLY A 78 15.23 -5.42 33.04
N ALA A 79 14.22 -4.74 33.60
CA ALA A 79 13.66 -5.05 34.90
C ALA A 79 12.22 -5.58 34.88
N THR A 80 11.37 -5.04 34.01
CA THR A 80 9.91 -5.26 34.09
C THR A 80 9.48 -6.39 33.16
N GLU A 81 8.91 -7.46 33.72
CA GLU A 81 8.32 -8.56 32.93
C GLU A 81 6.87 -8.26 32.55
N LEU A 82 6.68 -7.71 31.34
CA LEU A 82 5.39 -7.23 30.86
C LEU A 82 4.34 -8.34 30.74
N ALA A 83 4.72 -9.58 30.42
CA ALA A 83 3.74 -10.66 30.19
C ALA A 83 3.06 -11.14 31.48
N THR A 84 3.61 -10.79 32.65
CA THR A 84 3.09 -11.22 33.96
C THR A 84 2.24 -10.16 34.66
N LEU A 85 2.26 -8.91 34.19
CA LEU A 85 1.47 -7.82 34.76
C LEU A 85 -0.03 -8.08 34.58
N ASP A 86 -0.84 -7.57 35.51
CA ASP A 86 -2.29 -7.56 35.33
C ASP A 86 -2.67 -6.73 34.09
N PRO A 87 -3.36 -7.30 33.08
CA PRO A 87 -3.82 -6.58 31.91
C PRO A 87 -4.65 -5.32 32.20
N ALA A 88 -5.32 -5.28 33.36
CA ALA A 88 -6.15 -4.17 33.84
C ALA A 88 -5.46 -3.29 34.91
N GLY A 89 -4.26 -3.66 35.34
CA GLY A 89 -3.51 -3.04 36.41
C GLY A 89 -2.96 -1.65 36.06
N GLU A 90 -2.56 -0.90 37.09
CA GLU A 90 -1.99 0.44 36.96
C GLU A 90 -0.60 0.41 36.29
N GLU A 91 0.23 -0.59 36.60
CA GLU A 91 1.59 -0.71 36.04
C GLU A 91 1.57 -0.85 34.51
N LEU A 92 0.75 -1.76 33.98
CA LEU A 92 0.64 -1.92 32.53
C LEU A 92 -0.02 -0.70 31.87
N ARG A 93 -0.92 -0.01 32.58
CA ARG A 93 -1.50 1.25 32.11
C ARG A 93 -0.46 2.35 32.01
N ARG A 94 0.50 2.45 32.93
CA ARG A 94 1.61 3.42 32.86
C ARG A 94 2.49 3.19 31.63
N VAL A 95 2.75 1.92 31.31
CA VAL A 95 3.53 1.52 30.14
C VAL A 95 2.78 1.83 28.84
N ARG A 96 1.51 1.43 28.72
CA ARG A 96 0.68 1.62 27.51
C ARG A 96 0.36 3.10 27.26
N GLY A 97 0.87 3.67 26.17
CA GLY A 97 0.59 5.05 25.78
C GLY A 97 1.38 6.12 26.55
N GLY A 98 2.13 5.71 27.58
CA GLY A 98 3.13 6.53 28.26
C GLY A 98 4.53 6.17 27.77
N GLU A 99 5.10 5.08 28.30
CA GLU A 99 6.46 4.64 27.98
C GLU A 99 6.57 3.94 26.61
N ILE A 100 5.50 3.25 26.18
CA ILE A 100 5.41 2.56 24.89
C ILE A 100 4.20 3.06 24.11
N GLY A 101 4.46 3.71 22.97
CA GLY A 101 3.46 4.12 22.00
C GLY A 101 3.18 3.02 20.98
N MET A 102 1.95 2.91 20.48
CA MET A 102 1.59 1.97 19.42
C MET A 102 0.77 2.63 18.32
N ILE A 103 1.24 2.49 17.08
CA ILE A 103 0.47 2.77 15.86
C ILE A 103 -0.12 1.43 15.41
N PHE A 104 -1.44 1.37 15.30
CA PHE A 104 -2.17 0.18 14.85
C PHE A 104 -2.32 0.16 13.33
N GLN A 105 -2.42 -1.04 12.76
CA GLN A 105 -2.53 -1.28 11.32
C GLN A 105 -3.72 -0.59 10.62
N GLU A 106 -4.87 -0.45 11.29
CA GLU A 106 -6.09 0.12 10.69
C GLU A 106 -6.64 1.32 11.50
N PRO A 107 -6.36 2.57 11.06
CA PRO A 107 -6.75 3.76 11.82
C PRO A 107 -8.23 3.89 12.14
N MET A 108 -9.09 3.60 11.17
CA MET A 108 -10.54 3.74 11.34
C MET A 108 -11.12 2.71 12.31
N ALA A 109 -10.49 1.55 12.44
CA ALA A 109 -10.93 0.51 13.38
C ALA A 109 -10.46 0.81 14.81
N SER A 110 -9.33 1.50 14.97
CA SER A 110 -8.75 1.80 16.28
C SER A 110 -9.22 3.14 16.87
N LEU A 111 -9.55 4.13 16.05
CA LEU A 111 -10.13 5.38 16.52
C LEU A 111 -11.60 5.19 16.87
N SER A 112 -12.04 5.72 18.01
CA SER A 112 -13.44 5.66 18.39
C SER A 112 -14.27 6.66 17.56
N PRO A 113 -15.30 6.21 16.82
CA PRO A 113 -16.15 7.10 16.04
C PRO A 113 -17.08 7.95 16.92
N MET A 114 -17.18 7.63 18.22
CA MET A 114 -18.06 8.31 19.19
C MET A 114 -17.43 9.57 19.80
N TYR A 115 -16.12 9.77 19.63
CA TYR A 115 -15.39 10.90 20.20
C TYR A 115 -14.69 11.70 19.11
N THR A 116 -14.48 12.99 19.37
CA THR A 116 -13.66 13.82 18.48
C THR A 116 -12.19 13.39 18.55
N VAL A 117 -11.42 13.75 17.53
CA VAL A 117 -9.97 13.54 17.48
C VAL A 117 -9.29 14.13 18.71
N GLY A 118 -9.61 15.39 19.02
CA GLY A 118 -9.02 16.12 20.13
C GLY A 118 -9.41 15.54 21.49
N ALA A 119 -10.62 14.99 21.65
CA ALA A 119 -11.02 14.33 22.89
C ALA A 119 -10.16 13.08 23.16
N GLN A 120 -9.89 12.28 22.14
CA GLN A 120 -9.06 11.07 22.25
C GLN A 120 -7.59 11.43 22.54
N LEU A 121 -7.05 12.43 21.85
CA LEU A 121 -5.69 12.91 22.05
C LEU A 121 -5.49 13.54 23.45
N SER A 122 -6.42 14.41 23.88
CA SER A 122 -6.43 14.97 25.23
C SER A 122 -6.53 13.91 26.32
N GLN A 123 -7.27 12.82 26.06
CA GLN A 123 -7.40 11.73 27.03
C GLN A 123 -6.05 11.06 27.27
N ALA A 124 -5.31 10.73 26.21
CA ALA A 124 -3.97 10.15 26.33
C ALA A 124 -3.02 11.09 27.06
N LEU A 125 -2.94 12.36 26.62
CA LEU A 125 -2.11 13.38 27.24
C LEU A 125 -2.37 13.52 28.74
N ARG A 126 -3.63 13.65 29.15
CA ARG A 126 -4.01 13.86 30.56
C ARG A 126 -3.92 12.61 31.43
N LEU A 127 -3.84 11.41 30.81
CA LEU A 127 -3.66 10.16 31.54
C LEU A 127 -2.20 9.96 31.96
N HIS A 128 -1.26 10.41 31.13
CA HIS A 128 0.18 10.17 31.33
C HIS A 128 0.97 11.44 31.71
N ARG A 129 0.41 12.62 31.45
CA ARG A 129 1.02 13.91 31.77
C ARG A 129 0.08 14.72 32.66
N ASP A 130 0.65 15.46 33.61
CA ASP A 130 -0.11 16.32 34.52
C ASP A 130 -0.48 17.64 33.83
N LEU A 131 -1.45 17.57 32.91
CA LEU A 131 -1.90 18.69 32.08
C LEU A 131 -3.36 19.04 32.37
N THR A 132 -3.65 20.34 32.40
CA THR A 132 -5.02 20.85 32.40
C THR A 132 -5.69 20.59 31.04
N LYS A 133 -7.02 20.74 30.98
CA LYS A 133 -7.77 20.58 29.72
C LYS A 133 -7.34 21.58 28.64
N GLN A 134 -6.92 22.78 29.03
CA GLN A 134 -6.48 23.80 28.08
C GLN A 134 -5.10 23.48 27.53
N GLU A 135 -4.13 23.15 28.38
CA GLU A 135 -2.77 22.77 27.96
C GLU A 135 -2.81 21.52 27.08
N ALA A 136 -3.62 20.52 27.43
CA ALA A 136 -3.78 19.31 26.60
C ALA A 136 -4.36 19.61 25.21
N ARG A 137 -5.20 20.65 25.07
CA ARG A 137 -5.71 21.08 23.76
C ARG A 137 -4.64 21.80 22.96
N GLU A 138 -3.90 22.70 23.57
CA GLU A 138 -2.82 23.44 22.92
C GLU A 138 -1.73 22.49 22.41
N GLU A 139 -1.29 21.56 23.26
CA GLU A 139 -0.35 20.49 22.92
C GLU A 139 -0.93 19.57 21.84
N GLY A 140 -2.19 19.16 21.99
CA GLY A 140 -2.84 18.29 21.02
C GLY A 140 -2.92 18.93 19.62
N VAL A 141 -3.26 20.21 19.53
CA VAL A 141 -3.25 20.95 18.25
C VAL A 141 -1.82 21.07 17.70
N ALA A 142 -0.83 21.34 18.54
CA ALA A 142 0.57 21.40 18.11
C ALA A 142 1.04 20.06 17.53
N LEU A 143 0.69 18.93 18.16
CA LEU A 143 0.96 17.59 17.67
C LEU A 143 0.26 17.31 16.32
N LEU A 144 -1.01 17.70 16.18
CA LEU A 144 -1.73 17.58 14.91
C LEU A 144 -1.04 18.37 13.79
N ARG A 145 -0.53 19.58 14.06
CA ARG A 145 0.29 20.32 13.08
C ARG A 145 1.60 19.60 12.76
N LYS A 146 2.29 19.07 13.78
CA LYS A 146 3.56 18.35 13.62
C LYS A 146 3.44 17.11 12.72
N VAL A 147 2.32 16.37 12.81
CA VAL A 147 2.03 15.24 11.92
C VAL A 147 1.39 15.66 10.58
N GLY A 148 1.32 16.96 10.29
CA GLY A 148 0.83 17.51 9.03
C GLY A 148 -0.68 17.45 8.83
N ILE A 149 -1.51 17.54 9.88
CA ILE A 149 -2.97 17.69 9.70
C ILE A 149 -3.28 19.12 9.28
N PRO A 150 -3.88 19.35 8.09
CA PRO A 150 -4.26 20.69 7.66
C PRO A 150 -5.43 21.22 8.49
N ASN A 151 -5.43 22.53 8.79
CA ASN A 151 -6.42 23.18 9.65
C ASN A 151 -6.58 22.45 11.01
N ALA A 152 -5.45 22.11 11.65
CA ALA A 152 -5.39 21.28 12.86
C ALA A 152 -6.37 21.71 13.97
N GLU A 153 -6.57 23.01 14.16
CA GLU A 153 -7.49 23.60 15.13
C GLU A 153 -8.94 23.17 14.86
N GLN A 154 -9.35 23.19 13.60
CA GLN A 154 -10.69 22.76 13.19
C GLN A 154 -10.82 21.23 13.24
N ARG A 155 -9.76 20.52 12.81
CA ARG A 155 -9.73 19.06 12.79
C ARG A 155 -9.69 18.44 14.18
N TYR A 156 -9.18 19.17 15.18
CA TYR A 156 -9.24 18.79 16.58
C TYR A 156 -10.66 18.50 17.05
N ASP A 157 -11.64 19.30 16.62
CA ASP A 157 -13.04 19.19 17.01
C ASP A 157 -13.85 18.28 16.05
N THR A 158 -13.19 17.60 15.11
CA THR A 158 -13.80 16.73 14.10
C THR A 158 -13.84 15.27 14.56
N TYR A 159 -14.79 14.47 14.06
CA TYR A 159 -14.87 13.03 14.31
C TYR A 159 -14.05 12.22 13.28
N PRO A 160 -13.53 11.03 13.64
CA PRO A 160 -12.72 10.21 12.73
C PRO A 160 -13.38 9.90 11.37
N PHE A 161 -14.69 9.62 11.34
CA PHE A 161 -15.42 9.30 10.09
C PHE A 161 -15.57 10.50 9.13
N GLN A 162 -15.20 11.72 9.57
CA GLN A 162 -15.20 12.92 8.73
C GLN A 162 -13.81 13.22 8.15
N LEU A 163 -12.81 12.40 8.48
CA LEU A 163 -11.44 12.51 7.99
C LEU A 163 -11.17 11.48 6.88
N SER A 164 -10.16 11.75 6.05
CA SER A 164 -9.65 10.75 5.11
C SER A 164 -8.88 9.66 5.86
N GLY A 165 -8.69 8.48 5.25
CA GLY A 165 -7.89 7.40 5.83
C GLY A 165 -6.48 7.84 6.23
N GLY A 166 -5.81 8.62 5.38
CA GLY A 166 -4.48 9.17 5.69
C GLY A 166 -4.49 10.21 6.81
N MET A 167 -5.54 11.01 6.96
CA MET A 167 -5.70 11.90 8.12
C MET A 167 -5.93 11.09 9.40
N CYS A 168 -6.73 10.03 9.36
CA CYS A 168 -6.92 9.13 10.51
C CYS A 168 -5.58 8.48 10.92
N GLN A 169 -4.75 8.06 9.96
CA GLN A 169 -3.41 7.53 10.23
C GLN A 169 -2.54 8.57 10.95
N ARG A 170 -2.46 9.80 10.43
CA ARG A 170 -1.71 10.90 11.05
C ARG A 170 -2.20 11.23 12.47
N VAL A 171 -3.52 11.23 12.69
CA VAL A 171 -4.10 11.38 14.03
C VAL A 171 -3.66 10.26 14.96
N MET A 172 -3.67 9.01 14.51
CA MET A 172 -3.20 7.88 15.30
C MET A 172 -1.72 8.01 15.66
N ILE A 173 -0.89 8.44 14.71
CA ILE A 173 0.53 8.72 14.93
C ILE A 173 0.69 9.81 16.01
N ALA A 174 -0.08 10.90 15.95
CA ALA A 174 -0.07 11.93 16.98
C ALA A 174 -0.45 11.38 18.37
N ILE A 175 -1.44 10.50 18.46
CA ILE A 175 -1.84 9.85 19.72
C ILE A 175 -0.74 8.92 20.23
N ALA A 176 -0.08 8.15 19.35
CA ALA A 176 0.99 7.24 19.74
C ALA A 176 2.24 7.96 20.26
N LEU A 177 2.47 9.19 19.78
CA LEU A 177 3.66 10.00 20.09
C LEU A 177 3.42 11.05 21.19
N CYS A 178 2.18 11.27 21.64
CA CYS A 178 1.85 12.45 22.46
C CYS A 178 2.51 12.50 23.84
N CYS A 179 3.08 11.37 24.29
CA CYS A 179 3.72 11.22 25.59
C CYS A 179 5.24 10.98 25.48
N ASP A 180 5.85 11.23 24.33
CA ASP A 180 7.28 11.04 24.07
C ASP A 180 7.77 9.62 24.49
N PRO A 181 7.20 8.55 23.90
CA PRO A 181 7.49 7.20 24.34
C PRO A 181 8.95 6.80 24.09
N ALA A 182 9.51 5.97 24.96
CA ALA A 182 10.85 5.40 24.78
C ALA A 182 10.86 4.32 23.70
N LEU A 183 9.74 3.63 23.48
CA LEU A 183 9.54 2.68 22.38
C LEU A 183 8.27 3.00 21.60
N LEU A 184 8.42 3.12 20.27
CA LEU A 184 7.29 3.18 19.35
C LEU A 184 7.15 1.84 18.61
N ILE A 185 6.02 1.17 18.83
CA ILE A 185 5.62 0.01 18.03
C ILE A 185 4.78 0.52 16.86
N ALA A 186 5.32 0.42 15.65
CA ALA A 186 4.64 0.88 14.45
C ALA A 186 4.18 -0.32 13.61
N ASP A 187 2.91 -0.70 13.73
CA ASP A 187 2.32 -1.83 13.01
C ASP A 187 1.70 -1.39 11.68
N GLU A 188 2.41 -1.60 10.57
CA GLU A 188 2.02 -1.19 9.22
C GLU A 188 1.60 0.30 9.14
N PRO A 189 2.43 1.24 9.63
CA PRO A 189 2.04 2.64 9.84
C PRO A 189 1.79 3.42 8.54
N THR A 190 2.15 2.87 7.38
CA THR A 190 2.10 3.56 6.08
C THR A 190 1.20 2.89 5.05
N THR A 191 0.58 1.75 5.34
CA THR A 191 -0.20 0.96 4.35
C THR A 191 -1.36 1.74 3.72
N ALA A 192 -1.94 2.71 4.42
CA ALA A 192 -3.07 3.53 3.95
C ALA A 192 -2.67 4.90 3.38
N LEU A 193 -1.37 5.14 3.16
CA LEU A 193 -0.80 6.41 2.73
C LEU A 193 -0.32 6.35 1.29
N ASP A 194 -0.43 7.45 0.55
CA ASP A 194 0.26 7.58 -0.73
C ASP A 194 1.78 7.69 -0.53
N VAL A 195 2.56 7.44 -1.58
CA VAL A 195 4.04 7.42 -1.51
C VAL A 195 4.65 8.69 -0.95
N THR A 196 4.08 9.87 -1.24
CA THR A 196 4.62 11.15 -0.74
C THR A 196 4.31 11.35 0.74
N THR A 197 3.09 11.02 1.16
CA THR A 197 2.70 11.09 2.57
C THR A 197 3.45 10.04 3.40
N GLN A 198 3.61 8.83 2.87
CA GLN A 198 4.42 7.77 3.47
C GLN A 198 5.84 8.28 3.73
N ALA A 199 6.49 8.86 2.72
CA ALA A 199 7.86 9.34 2.85
C ALA A 199 8.03 10.33 4.00
N ARG A 200 7.12 11.32 4.09
CA ARG A 200 7.09 12.33 5.15
C ARG A 200 6.86 11.75 6.54
N ILE A 201 5.97 10.78 6.67
CA ILE A 201 5.69 10.14 7.96
C ILE A 201 6.90 9.36 8.44
N LEU A 202 7.61 8.69 7.53
CA LEU A 202 8.86 8.03 7.85
C LEU A 202 9.93 9.03 8.31
N ASP A 203 10.08 10.16 7.60
CA ASP A 203 11.04 11.22 8.00
C ASP A 203 10.72 11.77 9.39
N LEU A 204 9.45 12.09 9.66
CA LEU A 204 9.00 12.54 10.97
C LEU A 204 9.33 11.51 12.07
N MET A 205 9.08 10.22 11.82
CA MET A 205 9.39 9.17 12.79
C MET A 205 10.89 9.04 13.04
N MET A 206 11.72 9.18 12.00
CA MET A 206 13.19 9.13 12.12
C MET A 206 13.75 10.36 12.83
N ASP A 207 13.20 11.55 12.57
CA ASP A 207 13.57 12.78 13.27
C ASP A 207 13.22 12.69 14.75
N LEU A 208 12.04 12.18 15.08
CA LEU A 208 11.61 11.96 16.46
C LEU A 208 12.46 10.92 17.18
N ARG A 209 12.81 9.82 16.49
CA ARG A 209 13.76 8.82 16.98
C ARG A 209 15.08 9.47 17.37
N ALA A 210 15.64 10.31 16.50
CA ALA A 210 16.92 10.98 16.73
C ALA A 210 16.85 12.04 17.84
N GLN A 211 15.74 12.80 17.93
CA GLN A 211 15.57 13.87 18.93
C GLN A 211 15.34 13.33 20.34
N ASN A 212 14.62 12.21 20.46
CA ASN A 212 14.13 11.71 21.75
C ASN A 212 14.83 10.41 22.21
N ASP A 213 15.87 9.94 21.50
CA ASP A 213 16.52 8.63 21.73
C ASP A 213 15.52 7.45 21.76
N MET A 214 14.43 7.60 21.02
CA MET A 214 13.32 6.64 20.99
C MET A 214 13.71 5.41 20.15
N ALA A 215 13.43 4.21 20.66
CA ALA A 215 13.52 2.99 19.89
C ALA A 215 12.27 2.78 19.02
N ILE A 216 12.40 2.12 17.88
CA ILE A 216 11.26 1.80 17.01
C ILE A 216 11.25 0.31 16.68
N LEU A 217 10.14 -0.36 17.02
CA LEU A 217 9.80 -1.67 16.44
C LEU A 217 8.88 -1.43 15.24
N PHE A 218 9.43 -1.52 14.04
CA PHE A 218 8.73 -1.19 12.80
C PHE A 218 8.27 -2.46 12.08
N ILE A 219 6.96 -2.71 12.06
CA ILE A 219 6.38 -3.84 11.34
C ILE A 219 5.88 -3.35 10.00
N THR A 220 6.36 -3.97 8.93
CA THR A 220 5.89 -3.66 7.57
C THR A 220 6.05 -4.88 6.67
N HIS A 221 5.30 -4.87 5.57
CA HIS A 221 5.51 -5.78 4.45
C HIS A 221 6.28 -5.09 3.30
N ASP A 222 6.50 -3.77 3.34
CA ASP A 222 7.26 -3.04 2.33
C ASP A 222 8.76 -3.05 2.64
N LEU A 223 9.50 -3.88 1.91
CA LEU A 223 10.95 -4.01 2.06
C LEU A 223 11.71 -2.79 1.52
N GLY A 224 11.12 -1.97 0.64
CA GLY A 224 11.71 -0.69 0.25
C GLY A 224 11.81 0.26 1.44
N VAL A 225 10.73 0.35 2.22
CA VAL A 225 10.73 1.13 3.48
C VAL A 225 11.74 0.56 4.49
N VAL A 226 11.85 -0.77 4.58
CA VAL A 226 12.81 -1.42 5.50
C VAL A 226 14.24 -1.02 5.19
N ALA A 227 14.62 -1.02 3.90
CA ALA A 227 15.96 -0.57 3.47
C ALA A 227 16.26 0.88 3.89
N GLU A 228 15.23 1.73 3.99
CA GLU A 228 15.36 3.14 4.35
C GLU A 228 15.45 3.39 5.86
N VAL A 229 14.72 2.63 6.69
CA VAL A 229 14.56 2.97 8.12
C VAL A 229 15.27 2.03 9.07
N ALA A 230 15.47 0.77 8.69
CA ALA A 230 15.97 -0.26 9.60
C ALA A 230 17.45 -0.05 9.95
N ASP A 231 17.81 -0.40 11.17
CA ASP A 231 19.19 -0.76 11.54
C ASP A 231 19.33 -2.29 11.52
N GLU A 232 18.33 -3.00 12.05
CA GLU A 232 18.27 -4.46 12.12
C GLU A 232 16.93 -4.96 11.55
N VAL A 233 16.94 -6.14 10.93
CA VAL A 233 15.78 -6.74 10.29
C VAL A 233 15.58 -8.16 10.80
N ALA A 234 14.40 -8.45 11.33
CA ALA A 234 13.92 -9.76 11.73
C ALA A 234 12.88 -10.27 10.71
N VAL A 235 13.16 -11.38 10.05
CA VAL A 235 12.29 -12.00 9.05
C VAL A 235 11.48 -13.12 9.71
N MET A 236 10.15 -13.01 9.66
CA MET A 236 9.22 -13.92 10.32
C MET A 236 8.48 -14.80 9.31
N TYR A 237 8.36 -16.09 9.63
CA TYR A 237 7.58 -17.06 8.87
C TYR A 237 6.87 -18.05 9.81
N LEU A 238 5.55 -18.22 9.63
CA LEU A 238 4.69 -19.13 10.41
C LEU A 238 4.96 -19.11 11.93
N GLY A 239 4.95 -17.92 12.53
CA GLY A 239 5.07 -17.76 13.97
C GLY A 239 6.49 -17.73 14.53
N ARG A 240 7.53 -17.79 13.68
CA ARG A 240 8.94 -17.86 14.09
C ARG A 240 9.82 -16.88 13.33
N ILE A 241 10.88 -16.39 13.98
CA ILE A 241 11.95 -15.66 13.29
C ILE A 241 12.83 -16.68 12.58
N VAL A 242 12.94 -16.56 11.26
CA VAL A 242 13.73 -17.46 10.41
C VAL A 242 15.07 -16.85 9.99
N GLU A 243 15.20 -15.53 10.06
CA GLU A 243 16.45 -14.82 9.81
C GLU A 243 16.47 -13.49 10.57
N HIS A 244 17.62 -13.09 11.08
CA HIS A 244 17.82 -11.80 11.76
C HIS A 244 19.24 -11.28 11.51
N GLY A 245 19.41 -10.00 11.21
CA GLY A 245 20.73 -9.39 10.97
C GLY A 245 20.62 -7.88 10.73
N THR A 246 21.73 -7.22 10.40
CA THR A 246 21.68 -5.81 9.99
C THR A 246 20.96 -5.67 8.65
N VAL A 247 20.45 -4.47 8.36
CA VAL A 247 19.79 -4.19 7.08
C VAL A 247 20.72 -4.48 5.89
N GLU A 248 22.00 -4.18 5.98
CA GLU A 248 22.97 -4.45 4.92
C GLU A 248 23.14 -5.96 4.70
N GLN A 249 23.26 -6.74 5.78
CA GLN A 249 23.42 -8.19 5.70
C GLN A 249 22.22 -8.86 5.03
N ILE A 250 21.01 -8.45 5.43
CA ILE A 250 19.77 -9.05 4.92
C ILE A 250 19.53 -8.72 3.44
N PHE A 251 19.84 -7.49 3.01
CA PHE A 251 19.62 -7.08 1.62
C PHE A 251 20.73 -7.52 0.67
N SER A 252 22.00 -7.56 1.12
CA SER A 252 23.12 -7.93 0.26
C SER A 252 23.36 -9.44 0.18
N ASP A 253 23.17 -10.17 1.28
CA ASP A 253 23.51 -11.59 1.38
C ASP A 253 22.50 -12.36 2.29
N PRO A 254 21.22 -12.45 1.88
CA PRO A 254 20.21 -13.17 2.64
C PRO A 254 20.53 -14.67 2.69
N ARG A 255 20.60 -15.21 3.91
CA ARG A 255 20.98 -16.60 4.21
C ARG A 255 19.80 -17.56 4.25
N HIS A 256 18.57 -17.07 4.38
CA HIS A 256 17.38 -17.93 4.34
C HIS A 256 16.69 -17.88 2.95
N PRO A 257 16.33 -19.03 2.33
CA PRO A 257 15.67 -19.06 1.02
C PRO A 257 14.38 -18.23 0.94
N TYR A 258 13.60 -18.20 2.01
CA TYR A 258 12.40 -17.34 2.14
C TYR A 258 12.74 -15.85 2.05
N THR A 259 13.73 -15.36 2.80
CA THR A 259 14.17 -13.94 2.76
C THR A 259 14.61 -13.56 1.36
N ARG A 260 15.40 -14.43 0.71
CA ARG A 260 15.82 -14.23 -0.67
C ARG A 260 14.65 -14.17 -1.65
N ALA A 261 13.64 -15.01 -1.46
CA ALA A 261 12.46 -15.04 -2.30
C ALA A 261 11.57 -13.81 -2.07
N LEU A 262 11.47 -13.31 -0.83
CA LEU A 262 10.79 -12.06 -0.50
C LEU A 262 11.43 -10.87 -1.21
N LEU A 263 12.75 -10.70 -1.09
CA LEU A 263 13.49 -9.59 -1.72
C LEU A 263 13.34 -9.60 -3.24
N ARG A 264 13.38 -10.78 -3.87
CA ARG A 264 13.19 -10.93 -5.32
C ARG A 264 11.76 -10.68 -5.80
N SER A 265 10.79 -10.68 -4.90
CA SER A 265 9.39 -10.42 -5.25
C SER A 265 9.09 -8.92 -5.34
N ILE A 266 10.02 -8.05 -4.92
CA ILE A 266 9.83 -6.59 -4.91
C ILE A 266 9.84 -6.08 -6.37
N PRO A 267 8.79 -5.38 -6.81
CA PRO A 267 8.83 -4.65 -8.08
C PRO A 267 9.79 -3.46 -7.95
N GLU A 268 10.81 -3.41 -8.80
CA GLU A 268 11.75 -2.29 -8.87
C GLU A 268 11.37 -1.32 -10.00
N LEU A 269 11.50 -0.02 -9.74
CA LEU A 269 11.49 1.00 -10.78
C LEU A 269 12.76 0.88 -11.61
N ARG A 270 12.61 0.58 -12.90
CA ARG A 270 13.76 0.39 -13.81
C ARG A 270 13.80 1.38 -14.96
N GLY A 271 12.71 2.10 -15.20
CA GLY A 271 12.57 3.02 -16.32
C GLY A 271 12.62 2.33 -17.69
N SER A 272 12.42 1.01 -17.72
CA SER A 272 12.50 0.22 -18.97
C SER A 272 11.15 0.07 -19.64
N GLY A 273 10.04 0.20 -18.87
CA GLY A 273 8.67 -0.07 -19.35
C GLY A 273 8.43 -1.50 -19.83
N ALA A 274 9.40 -2.41 -19.67
CA ALA A 274 9.29 -3.78 -20.14
C ALA A 274 8.49 -4.65 -19.17
N ARG A 275 7.39 -5.24 -19.66
CA ARG A 275 6.62 -6.26 -18.94
C ARG A 275 7.47 -7.53 -18.81
N ARG A 276 7.96 -7.80 -17.61
CA ARG A 276 8.64 -9.06 -17.27
C ARG A 276 7.80 -9.79 -16.25
N ARG A 277 7.80 -11.11 -16.20
CA ARG A 277 7.09 -11.82 -15.12
C ARG A 277 7.80 -11.53 -13.78
N LEU A 278 7.07 -11.12 -12.75
CA LEU A 278 7.66 -10.96 -11.41
C LEU A 278 8.01 -12.33 -10.82
N THR A 279 9.12 -12.40 -10.11
CA THR A 279 9.41 -13.56 -9.27
C THR A 279 8.43 -13.51 -8.10
N ALA A 280 7.78 -14.63 -7.79
CA ALA A 280 6.89 -14.74 -6.65
C ALA A 280 7.16 -16.03 -5.89
N ILE A 281 6.94 -16.03 -4.58
CA ILE A 281 7.08 -17.23 -3.77
C ILE A 281 6.01 -18.24 -4.20
N ARG A 282 6.39 -19.49 -4.40
CA ARG A 282 5.48 -20.54 -4.87
C ARG A 282 4.39 -20.83 -3.86
N GLY A 283 3.20 -21.19 -4.37
CA GLY A 283 2.07 -21.61 -3.55
C GLY A 283 1.54 -20.52 -2.62
N MET A 284 0.82 -20.95 -1.59
CA MET A 284 0.21 -20.09 -0.57
C MET A 284 0.83 -20.38 0.79
N VAL A 285 0.86 -19.39 1.68
CA VAL A 285 1.28 -19.58 3.07
C VAL A 285 0.41 -20.68 3.71
N PRO A 286 1.02 -21.74 4.29
CA PRO A 286 0.28 -22.77 5.00
C PRO A 286 -0.56 -22.20 6.16
N SER A 287 -1.63 -22.91 6.50
CA SER A 287 -2.46 -22.56 7.66
C SER A 287 -1.65 -22.72 8.95
N LEU A 288 -1.76 -21.75 9.87
CA LEU A 288 -1.17 -21.85 11.22
C LEU A 288 -1.72 -23.01 12.06
N ARG A 289 -2.78 -23.70 11.59
CA ARG A 289 -3.29 -24.95 12.19
C ARG A 289 -2.54 -26.20 11.73
N GLN A 290 -1.91 -26.12 10.56
CA GLN A 290 -1.25 -27.22 9.87
C GLN A 290 0.14 -26.73 9.46
N VAL A 291 0.93 -26.32 10.45
CA VAL A 291 2.33 -25.95 10.23
C VAL A 291 3.07 -27.21 9.75
N PRO A 292 3.79 -27.16 8.62
CA PRO A 292 4.53 -28.31 8.12
C PRO A 292 5.53 -28.84 9.15
N ALA A 293 5.74 -30.15 9.17
CA ALA A 293 6.79 -30.78 9.97
C ALA A 293 8.18 -30.36 9.46
N GLY A 294 9.21 -30.55 10.30
CA GLY A 294 10.58 -30.17 9.98
C GLY A 294 10.77 -28.66 9.81
N CYS A 295 11.30 -28.25 8.65
CA CYS A 295 11.41 -26.86 8.22
C CYS A 295 10.05 -26.33 7.78
N SER A 296 9.57 -25.28 8.44
CA SER A 296 8.26 -24.69 8.16
C SER A 296 8.10 -24.20 6.71
N PHE A 297 9.19 -23.82 6.04
CA PHE A 297 9.18 -23.28 4.68
C PHE A 297 9.38 -24.34 3.57
N HIS A 298 9.67 -25.61 3.89
CA HIS A 298 10.10 -26.59 2.88
C HIS A 298 9.10 -26.79 1.72
N THR A 299 7.79 -26.71 1.99
CA THR A 299 6.72 -26.86 1.00
C THR A 299 6.72 -25.78 -0.10
N ARG A 300 7.47 -24.69 0.11
CA ARG A 300 7.56 -23.52 -0.78
C ARG A 300 9.01 -23.13 -1.07
N CYS A 301 9.97 -23.91 -0.59
CA CYS A 301 11.39 -23.66 -0.75
C CYS A 301 11.88 -24.33 -2.02
N ASP A 302 12.40 -23.54 -2.97
CA ASP A 302 13.03 -24.07 -4.19
C ASP A 302 14.35 -24.82 -3.94
N HIS A 303 14.81 -24.80 -2.69
CA HIS A 303 16.04 -25.41 -2.21
C HIS A 303 15.78 -26.41 -1.08
N ALA A 304 14.55 -26.92 -0.93
CA ALA A 304 14.25 -27.94 0.07
C ALA A 304 15.10 -29.20 -0.17
N VAL A 305 15.75 -29.69 0.89
CA VAL A 305 16.50 -30.96 0.86
C VAL A 305 15.54 -32.09 1.20
N GLU A 306 15.25 -32.93 0.21
CA GLU A 306 14.37 -34.09 0.32
C GLU A 306 14.84 -35.02 1.46
N GLY A 307 13.89 -35.53 2.26
CA GLY A 307 14.18 -36.41 3.39
C GLY A 307 14.80 -35.74 4.63
N LEU A 308 15.23 -34.47 4.56
CA LEU A 308 15.75 -33.70 5.70
C LEU A 308 14.79 -32.58 6.11
N CYS A 309 14.45 -31.70 5.17
CA CYS A 309 13.64 -30.50 5.43
C CYS A 309 12.20 -30.84 5.85
N GLU A 310 11.67 -31.98 5.46
CA GLU A 310 10.29 -32.40 5.78
C GLU A 310 10.11 -32.90 7.22
N VAL A 311 11.20 -33.39 7.83
CA VAL A 311 11.13 -34.14 9.11
C VAL A 311 11.93 -33.48 10.22
N THR A 312 13.02 -32.78 9.91
CA THR A 312 13.91 -32.19 10.91
C THR A 312 13.79 -30.66 10.94
N PRO A 313 13.51 -30.04 12.10
CA PRO A 313 13.57 -28.59 12.23
C PRO A 313 14.98 -28.06 11.96
N PRO A 314 15.13 -26.95 11.22
CA PRO A 314 16.45 -26.38 10.93
C PRO A 314 17.11 -25.80 12.20
N PRO A 315 18.43 -25.96 12.36
CA PRO A 315 19.16 -25.31 13.45
C PRO A 315 19.23 -23.80 13.23
N LEU A 316 19.33 -23.02 14.32
CA LEU A 316 19.67 -21.60 14.23
C LEU A 316 21.19 -21.47 14.06
N ARG A 317 21.62 -20.98 12.90
CA ARG A 317 23.05 -20.79 12.56
C ARG A 317 23.43 -19.33 12.66
N LYS A 318 24.68 -19.06 13.04
CA LYS A 318 25.26 -17.71 13.11
C LYS A 318 26.22 -17.47 11.94
N TYR A 319 26.11 -16.32 11.30
CA TYR A 319 26.92 -15.86 10.17
C TYR A 319 27.63 -14.55 10.55
N GLY A 320 28.68 -14.65 11.37
CA GLY A 320 29.31 -13.48 12.01
C GLY A 320 28.66 -13.14 13.35
N GLU A 321 28.79 -11.88 13.80
CA GLU A 321 28.41 -11.50 15.17
C GLU A 321 26.88 -11.37 15.38
N ALA A 322 26.16 -10.78 14.42
CA ALA A 322 24.74 -10.42 14.58
C ALA A 322 23.77 -11.13 13.61
N HIS A 323 24.26 -11.74 12.53
CA HIS A 323 23.42 -12.38 11.51
C HIS A 323 23.15 -13.84 11.88
N VAL A 324 21.88 -14.23 11.94
CA VAL A 324 21.44 -15.59 12.20
C VAL A 324 20.37 -16.03 11.22
N ALA A 325 20.37 -17.30 10.84
CA ALA A 325 19.31 -17.88 10.01
C ALA A 325 18.99 -19.32 10.41
N SER A 326 17.72 -19.69 10.32
CA SER A 326 17.21 -21.03 10.61
C SER A 326 17.08 -21.82 9.32
N CYS A 327 18.20 -22.38 8.83
CA CYS A 327 18.25 -23.17 7.60
C CYS A 327 19.17 -24.38 7.74
N HIS A 328 18.86 -25.46 7.01
CA HIS A 328 19.73 -26.64 6.89
C HIS A 328 20.91 -26.42 5.93
N LEU A 329 20.82 -25.41 5.06
CA LEU A 329 21.87 -25.04 4.10
C LEU A 329 22.84 -24.05 4.73
N ASP A 330 24.15 -24.25 4.53
CA ASP A 330 25.19 -23.31 4.97
C ASP A 330 25.30 -22.11 4.03
N GLU A 331 25.13 -22.38 2.74
CA GLU A 331 24.99 -21.36 1.71
C GLU A 331 23.75 -21.70 0.90
N VAL A 332 22.93 -20.69 0.63
CA VAL A 332 21.82 -20.85 -0.30
C VAL A 332 22.40 -20.68 -1.70
N PRO A 333 22.48 -21.75 -2.51
CA PRO A 333 23.01 -21.64 -3.87
C PRO A 333 22.26 -20.56 -4.62
N ALA A 334 22.92 -19.89 -5.58
CA ALA A 334 22.19 -19.03 -6.50
C ALA A 334 20.97 -19.78 -7.01
N ALA A 335 19.76 -19.24 -6.75
CA ALA A 335 18.58 -19.98 -7.17
C ALA A 335 18.70 -20.31 -8.65
N PRO A 336 18.33 -21.54 -9.05
CA PRO A 336 18.17 -21.80 -10.47
C PRO A 336 17.30 -20.67 -11.00
N ALA A 337 17.70 -20.08 -12.14
CA ALA A 337 16.80 -19.19 -12.87
C ALA A 337 15.45 -19.91 -12.87
N ALA A 338 14.41 -19.27 -12.32
CA ALA A 338 13.09 -19.88 -12.22
C ALA A 338 12.87 -20.59 -13.56
N PRO A 339 12.52 -21.91 -13.57
CA PRO A 339 12.30 -22.59 -14.84
C PRO A 339 11.41 -21.64 -15.60
N ALA A 340 11.87 -21.23 -16.79
CA ALA A 340 11.06 -20.42 -17.65
C ALA A 340 9.80 -21.27 -17.81
N ALA A 341 8.75 -20.99 -17.01
CA ALA A 341 7.38 -21.27 -17.39
C ALA A 341 7.38 -20.83 -18.83
N PRO A 342 7.15 -21.79 -19.76
CA PRO A 342 7.59 -21.68 -21.15
C PRO A 342 7.40 -20.22 -21.47
N VAL A 343 8.51 -19.53 -21.77
CA VAL A 343 8.38 -18.19 -22.30
C VAL A 343 7.56 -18.50 -23.55
N LEU A 344 6.23 -18.41 -23.44
CA LEU A 344 5.40 -17.84 -24.45
C LEU A 344 6.21 -16.61 -24.71
N GLN A 345 7.03 -16.71 -25.76
CA GLN A 345 7.83 -15.61 -26.22
C GLN A 345 6.86 -14.48 -26.08
N VAL A 346 7.19 -13.52 -25.20
CA VAL A 346 6.52 -12.25 -25.26
C VAL A 346 6.89 -11.84 -26.67
N THR A 347 6.04 -12.22 -27.63
CA THR A 347 6.03 -11.62 -28.93
C THR A 347 5.91 -10.20 -28.49
N GLU A 348 7.00 -9.45 -28.64
CA GLU A 348 6.91 -8.01 -28.70
C GLU A 348 5.58 -7.80 -29.39
N ARG A 349 4.63 -7.20 -28.67
CA ARG A 349 3.50 -6.61 -29.35
C ARG A 349 4.21 -5.62 -30.25
N VAL A 350 4.57 -6.07 -31.45
CA VAL A 350 4.76 -5.25 -32.62
C VAL A 350 3.53 -4.40 -32.52
N ALA A 351 3.74 -3.14 -32.14
CA ALA A 351 2.69 -2.16 -32.11
C ALA A 351 1.97 -2.39 -33.42
N ALA A 352 0.78 -3.00 -33.34
CA ALA A 352 -0.05 -3.17 -34.50
C ALA A 352 -0.49 -1.74 -34.79
N GLU A 353 0.37 -1.03 -35.51
CA GLU A 353 0.16 0.22 -36.20
C GLU A 353 -0.88 -0.03 -37.28
N THR A 354 -2.06 -0.37 -36.82
CA THR A 354 -3.31 -0.08 -37.48
C THR A 354 -4.07 0.73 -36.47
N ALA A 355 -4.62 1.87 -36.91
CA ALA A 355 -5.39 2.81 -36.10
C ALA A 355 -6.57 2.11 -35.41
N ALA A 356 -6.28 1.41 -34.30
CA ALA A 356 -7.28 0.73 -33.51
C ALA A 356 -8.13 1.82 -32.86
N GLU A 357 -9.40 1.87 -33.24
CA GLU A 357 -10.32 2.84 -32.68
C GLU A 357 -10.46 2.60 -31.17
N PRO A 358 -10.58 3.67 -30.36
CA PRO A 358 -10.60 3.54 -28.92
C PRO A 358 -11.83 2.77 -28.44
N LEU A 359 -11.61 1.93 -27.41
CA LEU A 359 -12.69 1.25 -26.69
C LEU A 359 -13.48 2.25 -25.85
N LEU A 360 -12.76 3.20 -25.23
CA LEU A 360 -13.32 4.23 -24.37
C LEU A 360 -12.65 5.58 -24.66
N ARG A 361 -13.46 6.62 -24.83
CA ARG A 361 -13.03 8.03 -24.77
C ARG A 361 -13.83 8.74 -23.69
N VAL A 362 -13.13 9.42 -22.80
CA VAL A 362 -13.68 10.29 -21.77
C VAL A 362 -13.33 11.71 -22.19
N GLU A 363 -14.33 12.59 -22.24
CA GLU A 363 -14.17 13.96 -22.72
C GLU A 363 -14.77 14.95 -21.72
N GLY A 364 -13.93 15.85 -21.21
CA GLY A 364 -14.32 16.93 -20.29
C GLY A 364 -15.07 16.42 -19.06
N LEU A 365 -14.79 15.21 -18.58
CA LEU A 365 -15.57 14.58 -17.52
C LEU A 365 -15.40 15.35 -16.21
N ALA A 366 -16.51 15.66 -15.56
CA ALA A 366 -16.51 16.30 -14.25
C ALA A 366 -17.39 15.53 -13.26
N LYS A 367 -16.93 15.43 -12.02
CA LYS A 367 -17.72 14.95 -10.88
C LYS A 367 -17.44 15.82 -9.67
N HIS A 368 -18.46 16.57 -9.28
CA HIS A 368 -18.41 17.50 -8.16
C HIS A 368 -19.35 17.02 -7.05
N TYR A 369 -18.89 17.09 -5.79
CA TYR A 369 -19.65 16.70 -4.61
C TYR A 369 -19.93 17.92 -3.72
N PRO A 370 -21.18 18.22 -3.37
CA PRO A 370 -21.48 19.30 -2.44
C PRO A 370 -21.00 18.97 -1.02
N ILE A 371 -20.42 19.95 -0.33
CA ILE A 371 -19.93 19.85 1.05
C ILE A 371 -21.00 20.43 1.98
N GLY A 372 -21.53 19.58 2.85
CA GLY A 372 -22.62 19.96 3.74
C GLY A 372 -23.91 20.26 2.97
N GLY A 373 -25.03 20.17 3.67
CA GLY A 373 -26.35 20.40 3.10
C GLY A 373 -27.25 19.16 3.26
N GLY A 374 -28.31 19.34 4.04
CA GLY A 374 -29.49 18.47 3.99
C GLY A 374 -30.56 19.12 3.13
N LEU A 375 -31.77 18.54 3.11
CA LEU A 375 -32.91 19.03 2.33
C LEU A 375 -33.25 20.53 2.55
N PHE A 376 -32.77 21.14 3.64
CA PHE A 376 -33.09 22.53 4.04
C PHE A 376 -31.88 23.44 4.29
N ARG A 377 -30.63 23.00 4.03
CA ARG A 377 -29.43 23.83 4.31
C ARG A 377 -28.56 23.96 3.06
N LYS A 378 -28.19 25.21 2.71
CA LYS A 378 -27.30 25.46 1.56
C LYS A 378 -25.95 24.77 1.75
N PRO A 379 -25.34 24.22 0.68
CA PRO A 379 -23.99 23.68 0.73
C PRO A 379 -22.98 24.75 1.14
N SER A 380 -22.01 24.38 1.99
CA SER A 380 -20.93 25.27 2.42
C SER A 380 -19.74 25.28 1.45
N GLY A 381 -19.73 24.39 0.45
CA GLY A 381 -18.67 24.30 -0.55
C GLY A 381 -18.90 23.15 -1.54
N VAL A 382 -17.96 22.93 -2.46
CA VAL A 382 -18.01 21.84 -3.45
C VAL A 382 -16.62 21.24 -3.61
N VAL A 383 -16.49 19.92 -3.43
CA VAL A 383 -15.27 19.18 -3.77
C VAL A 383 -15.30 18.83 -5.25
N ARG A 384 -14.32 19.31 -6.01
CA ARG A 384 -14.16 18.99 -7.44
C ARG A 384 -13.29 17.75 -7.62
N ALA A 385 -13.86 16.59 -7.32
CA ALA A 385 -13.12 15.32 -7.33
C ALA A 385 -12.58 14.94 -8.72
N VAL A 386 -13.35 15.21 -9.78
CA VAL A 386 -12.91 15.11 -11.18
C VAL A 386 -13.36 16.40 -11.86
N ASP A 387 -12.49 17.06 -12.61
CA ASP A 387 -12.76 18.42 -13.09
C ASP A 387 -12.29 18.65 -14.53
N GLY A 388 -13.02 18.13 -15.51
CA GLY A 388 -12.65 18.24 -16.92
C GLY A 388 -11.48 17.34 -17.28
N VAL A 389 -11.64 16.04 -17.03
CA VAL A 389 -10.65 15.02 -17.36
C VAL A 389 -10.93 14.43 -18.73
N ASP A 390 -9.89 14.34 -19.54
CA ASP A 390 -9.86 13.62 -20.81
C ASP A 390 -9.03 12.34 -20.66
N LEU A 391 -9.51 11.23 -21.21
CA LEU A 391 -8.84 9.93 -21.13
C LEU A 391 -9.25 9.06 -22.31
N THR A 392 -8.29 8.41 -22.97
CA THR A 392 -8.56 7.47 -24.06
C THR A 392 -7.98 6.09 -23.74
N ILE A 393 -8.73 5.01 -23.95
CA ILE A 393 -8.26 3.64 -23.72
C ILE A 393 -8.49 2.81 -24.99
N LEU A 394 -7.41 2.21 -25.50
CA LEU A 394 -7.46 1.32 -26.67
C LEU A 394 -7.85 -0.10 -26.26
N PRO A 395 -8.48 -0.90 -27.15
CA PRO A 395 -8.77 -2.30 -26.87
C PRO A 395 -7.50 -3.10 -26.51
N GLY A 396 -7.56 -3.92 -25.47
CA GLY A 396 -6.46 -4.78 -25.02
C GLY A 396 -5.28 -4.03 -24.38
N GLN A 397 -5.43 -2.72 -24.14
CA GLN A 397 -4.46 -1.86 -23.48
C GLN A 397 -4.69 -1.84 -21.97
N THR A 398 -3.62 -1.68 -21.20
CA THR A 398 -3.65 -1.27 -19.80
C THR A 398 -3.25 0.19 -19.69
N VAL A 399 -4.17 1.03 -19.25
CA VAL A 399 -3.89 2.42 -18.88
C VAL A 399 -3.79 2.52 -17.36
N GLY A 400 -2.59 2.85 -16.87
CA GLY A 400 -2.31 3.10 -15.47
C GLY A 400 -2.75 4.50 -15.07
N LEU A 401 -3.51 4.63 -13.99
CA LEU A 401 -3.95 5.90 -13.43
C LEU A 401 -3.31 6.12 -12.06
N VAL A 402 -2.43 7.11 -11.95
CA VAL A 402 -1.60 7.34 -10.75
C VAL A 402 -1.78 8.75 -10.20
N GLY A 403 -1.44 8.92 -8.92
CA GLY A 403 -1.52 10.18 -8.20
C GLY A 403 -1.71 9.97 -6.70
N GLU A 404 -1.62 11.05 -5.93
CA GLU A 404 -1.76 11.05 -4.47
C GLU A 404 -3.18 10.61 -4.03
N SER A 405 -3.29 10.20 -2.78
CA SER A 405 -4.58 9.87 -2.17
C SER A 405 -5.52 11.08 -2.21
N GLY A 406 -6.76 10.87 -2.64
CA GLY A 406 -7.76 11.94 -2.76
C GLY A 406 -7.69 12.79 -4.04
N CYS A 407 -6.79 12.50 -4.98
CA CYS A 407 -6.70 13.26 -6.24
C CYS A 407 -7.81 12.95 -7.28
N GLY A 408 -8.71 12.00 -7.01
CA GLY A 408 -9.89 11.75 -7.84
C GLY A 408 -9.91 10.44 -8.65
N LYS A 409 -8.87 9.61 -8.57
CA LYS A 409 -8.71 8.37 -9.36
C LYS A 409 -9.90 7.41 -9.24
N THR A 410 -10.25 7.02 -8.02
CA THR A 410 -11.41 6.15 -7.73
C THR A 410 -12.72 6.77 -8.19
N THR A 411 -12.88 8.09 -8.07
CA THR A 411 -14.07 8.80 -8.58
C THR A 411 -14.16 8.69 -10.11
N LEU A 412 -13.05 8.90 -10.82
CA LEU A 412 -12.98 8.72 -12.28
C LEU A 412 -13.33 7.29 -12.68
N GLY A 413 -12.73 6.29 -12.04
CA GLY A 413 -13.03 4.87 -12.28
C GLY A 413 -14.50 4.52 -12.04
N ARG A 414 -15.11 5.04 -10.96
CA ARG A 414 -16.54 4.85 -10.66
C ARG A 414 -17.46 5.53 -11.69
N CYS A 415 -17.07 6.68 -12.23
CA CYS A 415 -17.81 7.34 -13.30
C CYS A 415 -17.73 6.54 -14.61
N VAL A 416 -16.53 6.07 -14.99
CA VAL A 416 -16.33 5.19 -16.15
C VAL A 416 -17.17 3.92 -16.04
N ALA A 417 -17.22 3.30 -14.86
CA ALA A 417 -18.03 2.11 -14.60
C ALA A 417 -19.53 2.38 -14.39
N ARG A 418 -19.97 3.66 -14.47
CA ARG A 418 -21.36 4.07 -14.18
C ARG A 418 -21.90 3.56 -12.83
N LEU A 419 -21.02 3.58 -11.83
CA LEU A 419 -21.35 3.44 -10.41
C LEU A 419 -21.62 4.81 -9.76
N ALA A 420 -21.07 5.88 -10.32
CA ALA A 420 -21.39 7.26 -9.96
C ALA A 420 -21.71 8.06 -11.22
N ASP A 421 -22.81 8.81 -11.21
CA ASP A 421 -23.18 9.65 -12.35
C ASP A 421 -22.25 10.87 -12.43
N PRO A 422 -21.68 11.19 -13.61
CA PRO A 422 -20.89 12.40 -13.79
C PRO A 422 -21.79 13.64 -13.68
N THR A 423 -21.20 14.74 -13.24
CA THR A 423 -21.84 16.06 -13.21
C THR A 423 -21.85 16.70 -14.59
N ALA A 424 -20.81 16.47 -15.40
CA ALA A 424 -20.70 16.93 -16.78
C ALA A 424 -19.71 16.07 -17.58
N GLY A 425 -19.64 16.30 -18.89
CA GLY A 425 -18.76 15.59 -19.82
C GLY A 425 -19.38 14.32 -20.40
N ARG A 426 -18.62 13.63 -21.24
CA ARG A 426 -19.07 12.47 -22.03
C ARG A 426 -18.20 11.24 -21.75
N ILE A 427 -18.81 10.05 -21.82
CA ILE A 427 -18.13 8.76 -21.68
C ILE A 427 -18.49 7.92 -22.89
N LEU A 428 -17.74 8.07 -23.96
CA LEU A 428 -17.97 7.46 -25.26
C LEU A 428 -17.39 6.04 -25.25
N TYR A 429 -18.25 5.03 -25.28
CA TYR A 429 -17.88 3.62 -25.23
C TYR A 429 -18.23 2.92 -26.54
N ARG A 430 -17.26 2.21 -27.11
CA ARG A 430 -17.43 1.46 -28.34
C ARG A 430 -18.03 0.08 -28.06
N THR A 431 -19.19 -0.19 -28.62
CA THR A 431 -19.88 -1.48 -28.52
C THR A 431 -19.19 -2.57 -29.35
N GLU A 432 -19.60 -3.83 -29.17
CA GLU A 432 -19.11 -4.95 -30.00
C GLU A 432 -19.51 -4.82 -31.48
N GLN A 433 -20.59 -4.06 -31.76
CA GLN A 433 -21.06 -3.79 -33.12
C GLN A 433 -20.29 -2.65 -33.80
N GLY A 434 -19.38 -1.99 -33.07
CA GLY A 434 -18.59 -0.87 -33.57
C GLY A 434 -19.18 0.51 -33.27
N ASP A 435 -20.46 0.59 -32.88
CA ASP A 435 -21.11 1.86 -32.54
C ASP A 435 -20.55 2.50 -31.27
N GLU A 436 -20.53 3.83 -31.24
CA GLU A 436 -20.14 4.61 -30.08
C GLU A 436 -21.38 5.06 -29.28
N VAL A 437 -21.38 4.80 -27.98
CA VAL A 437 -22.49 5.13 -27.07
C VAL A 437 -21.97 5.98 -25.93
N ASP A 438 -22.59 7.14 -25.70
CA ASP A 438 -22.28 7.97 -24.54
C ASP A 438 -22.93 7.40 -23.27
N LEU A 439 -22.16 6.65 -22.48
CA LEU A 439 -22.56 6.08 -21.20
C LEU A 439 -22.99 7.14 -20.18
N ALA A 440 -22.62 8.41 -20.35
CA ALA A 440 -23.04 9.49 -19.47
C ALA A 440 -24.58 9.64 -19.45
N THR A 441 -25.23 9.33 -20.57
CA THR A 441 -26.67 9.56 -20.81
C THR A 441 -27.52 8.29 -20.69
N VAL A 442 -26.89 7.10 -20.67
CA VAL A 442 -27.60 5.82 -20.66
C VAL A 442 -28.20 5.54 -19.28
N THR A 443 -29.47 5.17 -19.23
CA THR A 443 -30.19 4.83 -17.99
C THR A 443 -30.99 3.52 -18.12
N GLY A 444 -31.54 3.05 -17.00
CA GLY A 444 -32.47 1.92 -16.97
C GLY A 444 -31.87 0.58 -17.45
N ALA A 445 -32.65 -0.17 -18.23
CA ALA A 445 -32.29 -1.50 -18.70
C ALA A 445 -31.04 -1.51 -19.59
N ARG A 446 -30.88 -0.52 -20.48
CA ARG A 446 -29.72 -0.41 -21.39
C ARG A 446 -28.41 -0.23 -20.62
N LEU A 447 -28.44 0.43 -19.46
CA LEU A 447 -27.25 0.56 -18.60
C LEU A 447 -26.83 -0.78 -17.99
N LYS A 448 -27.78 -1.70 -17.74
CA LYS A 448 -27.50 -3.03 -17.20
C LYS A 448 -26.62 -3.84 -18.15
N ASP A 449 -26.78 -3.67 -19.45
CA ASP A 449 -25.96 -4.36 -20.46
C ASP A 449 -24.51 -3.88 -20.43
N PHE A 450 -24.27 -2.57 -20.27
CA PHE A 450 -22.92 -2.04 -20.11
C PHE A 450 -22.28 -2.43 -18.78
N ARG A 451 -23.04 -2.56 -17.69
CA ARG A 451 -22.55 -3.07 -16.39
C ARG A 451 -22.12 -4.54 -16.41
N ARG A 452 -22.48 -5.29 -17.46
CA ARG A 452 -21.94 -6.62 -17.74
C ARG A 452 -20.57 -6.53 -18.42
N GLN A 453 -20.39 -5.57 -19.32
CA GLN A 453 -19.18 -5.38 -20.14
C GLN A 453 -18.09 -4.57 -19.43
N ILE A 454 -18.46 -3.71 -18.48
CA ILE A 454 -17.59 -2.86 -17.68
C ILE A 454 -17.69 -3.31 -16.23
N ARG A 455 -16.60 -3.87 -15.71
CA ARG A 455 -16.56 -4.47 -14.37
C ARG A 455 -15.50 -3.80 -13.52
N VAL A 456 -15.68 -3.88 -12.20
CA VAL A 456 -14.76 -3.25 -11.24
C VAL A 456 -14.18 -4.33 -10.34
N ILE A 457 -12.86 -4.31 -10.18
CA ILE A 457 -12.17 -4.99 -9.08
C ILE A 457 -12.01 -3.91 -8.00
N PHE A 458 -12.68 -4.09 -6.86
CA PHE A 458 -12.69 -3.11 -5.78
C PHE A 458 -11.42 -3.18 -4.92
N GLN A 459 -10.99 -2.02 -4.40
CA GLN A 459 -9.81 -1.81 -3.55
C GLN A 459 -9.74 -2.73 -2.33
N ASP A 460 -10.87 -2.90 -1.62
CA ASP A 460 -10.92 -3.75 -0.42
C ASP A 460 -11.69 -5.06 -0.67
N PRO A 461 -11.01 -6.23 -0.69
CA PRO A 461 -11.67 -7.52 -0.79
C PRO A 461 -12.51 -7.89 0.44
N PHE A 462 -12.28 -7.31 1.62
CA PHE A 462 -13.03 -7.62 2.84
C PHE A 462 -14.44 -7.02 2.80
N SER A 463 -14.56 -5.73 2.53
CA SER A 463 -15.87 -5.06 2.44
C SER A 463 -16.65 -5.37 1.16
N SER A 464 -15.98 -5.77 0.09
CA SER A 464 -16.63 -6.04 -1.21
C SER A 464 -17.26 -7.44 -1.33
N LEU A 465 -16.89 -8.39 -0.47
CA LEU A 465 -17.41 -9.76 -0.45
C LEU A 465 -18.41 -9.93 0.69
N ASN A 466 -19.61 -10.47 0.41
CA ASN A 466 -20.59 -10.72 1.46
C ASN A 466 -20.14 -11.92 2.33
N PRO A 467 -19.87 -11.72 3.64
CA PRO A 467 -19.33 -12.77 4.49
C PRO A 467 -20.31 -13.92 4.77
N ARG A 468 -21.60 -13.73 4.45
CA ARG A 468 -22.68 -14.72 4.62
C ARG A 468 -22.95 -15.55 3.37
N MET A 469 -22.23 -15.30 2.27
CA MET A 469 -22.39 -16.03 1.02
C MET A 469 -21.18 -16.94 0.78
N THR A 470 -21.41 -18.09 0.16
CA THR A 470 -20.32 -18.98 -0.26
C THR A 470 -19.61 -18.43 -1.50
N LEU A 471 -18.39 -18.90 -1.79
CA LEU A 471 -17.68 -18.50 -3.01
C LEU A 471 -18.50 -18.76 -4.27
N GLN A 472 -19.23 -19.89 -4.34
CA GLN A 472 -20.11 -20.20 -5.47
C GLN A 472 -21.20 -19.14 -5.66
N GLN A 473 -21.79 -18.68 -4.56
CA GLN A 473 -22.82 -17.65 -4.60
C GLN A 473 -22.24 -16.30 -5.01
N ILE A 474 -21.08 -15.93 -4.46
CA ILE A 474 -20.42 -14.65 -4.71
C ILE A 474 -19.94 -14.54 -6.17
N VAL A 475 -19.20 -15.55 -6.66
CA VAL A 475 -18.66 -15.56 -8.03
C VAL A 475 -19.78 -15.82 -9.04
N GLY A 476 -20.80 -16.60 -8.68
CA GLY A 476 -21.93 -16.90 -9.57
C GLY A 476 -23.02 -15.82 -9.62
N GLU A 477 -23.08 -14.91 -8.64
CA GLU A 477 -24.09 -13.85 -8.58
C GLU A 477 -24.17 -13.01 -9.87
N PRO A 478 -23.05 -12.52 -10.46
CA PRO A 478 -23.10 -11.77 -11.71
C PRO A 478 -23.74 -12.56 -12.86
N LEU A 479 -23.44 -13.85 -12.99
CA LEU A 479 -24.04 -14.71 -14.02
C LEU A 479 -25.56 -14.81 -13.86
N ARG A 480 -26.04 -14.98 -12.62
CA ARG A 480 -27.48 -15.07 -12.30
C ARG A 480 -28.19 -13.75 -12.57
N THR A 481 -27.62 -12.65 -12.07
CA THR A 481 -28.22 -11.30 -12.17
C THR A 481 -28.39 -10.84 -13.61
N HIS A 482 -27.50 -11.27 -14.50
CA HIS A 482 -27.56 -10.98 -15.93
C HIS A 482 -28.22 -12.09 -16.76
N GLY A 483 -28.74 -13.16 -16.13
CA GLY A 483 -29.40 -14.26 -16.85
C GLY A 483 -28.50 -15.04 -17.80
N ILE A 484 -27.17 -15.05 -17.55
CA ILE A 484 -26.17 -15.66 -18.43
C ILE A 484 -26.07 -17.17 -18.22
N ALA A 485 -26.15 -17.63 -16.98
CA ALA A 485 -26.07 -19.05 -16.62
C ALA A 485 -26.86 -19.35 -15.35
N SER A 486 -27.36 -20.58 -15.22
CA SER A 486 -28.07 -21.06 -14.04
C SER A 486 -27.78 -22.55 -13.80
N GLY A 487 -28.24 -23.09 -12.65
CA GLY A 487 -28.15 -24.52 -12.37
C GLY A 487 -26.73 -25.12 -12.44
N GLY A 488 -26.58 -26.19 -13.24
CA GLY A 488 -25.30 -26.89 -13.45
C GLY A 488 -24.26 -26.03 -14.16
N GLU A 489 -24.63 -25.38 -15.27
CA GLU A 489 -23.72 -24.54 -16.07
C GLU A 489 -23.06 -23.43 -15.23
N LEU A 490 -23.83 -22.80 -14.33
CA LEU A 490 -23.28 -21.80 -13.42
C LEU A 490 -22.20 -22.38 -12.51
N ARG A 491 -22.40 -23.59 -11.99
CA ARG A 491 -21.40 -24.24 -11.12
C ARG A 491 -20.13 -24.54 -11.90
N ASP A 492 -20.26 -25.01 -13.13
CA ASP A 492 -19.12 -25.35 -13.98
C ASP A 492 -18.31 -24.10 -14.35
N ARG A 493 -18.99 -23.01 -14.75
CA ARG A 493 -18.32 -21.72 -15.02
C ARG A 493 -17.62 -21.14 -13.79
N VAL A 494 -18.23 -21.27 -12.61
CA VAL A 494 -17.60 -20.83 -11.35
C VAL A 494 -16.36 -21.69 -11.05
N ALA A 495 -16.45 -23.02 -11.20
CA ALA A 495 -15.32 -23.91 -10.97
C ALA A 495 -14.15 -23.62 -11.91
N ASP A 496 -14.44 -23.39 -13.19
CA ASP A 496 -13.44 -23.00 -14.19
C ASP A 496 -12.80 -21.65 -13.83
N MET A 497 -13.60 -20.63 -13.52
CA MET A 497 -13.07 -19.31 -13.14
C MET A 497 -12.24 -19.36 -11.85
N LEU A 498 -12.64 -20.16 -10.85
CA LEU A 498 -11.82 -20.37 -9.66
C LEU A 498 -10.46 -20.98 -10.02
N THR A 499 -10.43 -21.96 -10.92
CA THR A 499 -9.20 -22.57 -11.42
C THR A 499 -8.31 -21.54 -12.12
N ARG A 500 -8.87 -20.70 -13.00
CA ARG A 500 -8.14 -19.63 -13.70
C ARG A 500 -7.51 -18.63 -12.74
N VAL A 501 -8.19 -18.27 -11.65
CA VAL A 501 -7.61 -17.39 -10.62
C VAL A 501 -6.69 -18.10 -9.64
N GLY A 502 -6.36 -19.37 -9.86
CA GLY A 502 -5.45 -20.16 -9.02
C GLY A 502 -6.06 -20.63 -7.70
N LEU A 503 -7.39 -20.72 -7.61
CA LEU A 503 -8.13 -21.28 -6.49
C LEU A 503 -8.65 -22.68 -6.84
N ARG A 504 -8.70 -23.56 -5.85
CA ARG A 504 -9.19 -24.91 -6.09
C ARG A 504 -10.73 -24.93 -6.15
N PRO A 505 -11.37 -25.64 -7.10
CA PRO A 505 -12.83 -25.69 -7.21
C PRO A 505 -13.56 -26.18 -5.95
N GLU A 506 -12.94 -27.01 -5.11
CA GLU A 506 -13.55 -27.52 -3.88
C GLU A 506 -13.82 -26.40 -2.85
N TYR A 507 -13.23 -25.23 -3.05
CA TYR A 507 -13.46 -24.04 -2.22
C TYR A 507 -14.81 -23.36 -2.46
N MET A 508 -15.56 -23.76 -3.49
CA MET A 508 -16.87 -23.20 -3.84
C MET A 508 -17.86 -23.10 -2.67
N GLN A 509 -17.85 -24.07 -1.74
CA GLN A 509 -18.78 -24.11 -0.61
C GLN A 509 -18.27 -23.39 0.64
N ARG A 510 -17.07 -22.84 0.60
CA ARG A 510 -16.49 -22.10 1.74
C ARG A 510 -16.91 -20.64 1.70
N TYR A 511 -16.81 -19.99 2.85
CA TYR A 511 -17.12 -18.58 3.04
C TYR A 511 -15.85 -17.71 2.98
N PRO A 512 -15.95 -16.41 2.60
CA PRO A 512 -14.81 -15.51 2.46
C PRO A 512 -13.88 -15.45 3.67
N HIS A 513 -14.42 -15.54 4.89
CA HIS A 513 -13.62 -15.44 6.11
C HIS A 513 -12.57 -16.57 6.28
N ALA A 514 -12.76 -17.70 5.59
CA ALA A 514 -11.84 -18.84 5.61
C ALA A 514 -10.58 -18.63 4.73
N PHE A 515 -10.48 -17.52 4.01
CA PHE A 515 -9.43 -17.24 3.04
C PHE A 515 -8.50 -16.11 3.50
N SER A 516 -7.24 -16.16 3.07
CA SER A 516 -6.27 -15.08 3.25
C SER A 516 -6.63 -13.85 2.40
N GLY A 517 -6.01 -12.69 2.67
CA GLY A 517 -6.22 -11.46 1.90
C GLY A 517 -6.01 -11.67 0.39
N GLY A 518 -4.90 -12.30 0.00
CA GLY A 518 -4.60 -12.62 -1.40
C GLY A 518 -5.62 -13.57 -2.04
N GLN A 519 -6.09 -14.58 -1.31
CA GLN A 519 -7.13 -15.49 -1.80
C GLN A 519 -8.47 -14.77 -1.99
N ARG A 520 -8.86 -13.89 -1.05
CA ARG A 520 -10.05 -13.06 -1.21
C ARG A 520 -9.94 -12.12 -2.40
N GLN A 521 -8.74 -11.60 -2.67
CA GLN A 521 -8.51 -10.80 -3.86
C GLN A 521 -8.69 -11.60 -5.15
N ARG A 522 -8.19 -12.84 -5.21
CA ARG A 522 -8.47 -13.77 -6.33
C ARG A 522 -9.97 -14.02 -6.51
N VAL A 523 -10.73 -14.16 -5.42
CA VAL A 523 -12.21 -14.27 -5.48
C VAL A 523 -12.85 -13.00 -6.03
N ASN A 524 -12.38 -11.81 -5.62
CA ASN A 524 -12.85 -10.51 -6.12
C ASN A 524 -12.60 -10.39 -7.64
N ILE A 525 -11.39 -10.76 -8.09
CA ILE A 525 -11.03 -10.83 -9.52
C ILE A 525 -11.95 -11.81 -10.26
N ALA A 526 -12.12 -13.03 -9.76
CA ALA A 526 -13.01 -14.02 -10.36
C ALA A 526 -14.45 -13.48 -10.52
N ARG A 527 -14.99 -12.86 -9.47
CA ARG A 527 -16.33 -12.25 -9.49
C ARG A 527 -16.43 -11.11 -10.51
N ALA A 528 -15.37 -10.32 -10.68
CA ALA A 528 -15.35 -9.24 -11.66
C ALA A 528 -15.34 -9.79 -13.09
N LEU A 529 -14.57 -10.85 -13.35
CA LEU A 529 -14.30 -11.36 -14.70
C LEU A 529 -15.28 -12.43 -15.21
N ILE A 530 -16.04 -13.07 -14.31
CA ILE A 530 -16.95 -14.18 -14.65
C ILE A 530 -17.94 -13.86 -15.78
N THR A 531 -18.28 -12.58 -16.01
CA THR A 531 -19.21 -12.15 -17.06
C THR A 531 -18.58 -11.98 -18.44
N GLY A 532 -17.26 -12.15 -18.57
CA GLY A 532 -16.49 -11.86 -19.78
C GLY A 532 -16.49 -10.38 -20.14
N PRO A 533 -16.00 -9.47 -19.28
CA PRO A 533 -15.99 -8.04 -19.56
C PRO A 533 -14.97 -7.67 -20.64
N ARG A 534 -15.22 -6.55 -21.33
CA ARG A 534 -14.27 -5.95 -22.29
C ARG A 534 -13.39 -4.89 -21.63
N LEU A 535 -13.91 -4.21 -20.60
CA LEU A 535 -13.19 -3.22 -19.80
C LEU A 535 -13.29 -3.57 -18.32
N VAL A 536 -12.16 -3.57 -17.63
CA VAL A 536 -12.09 -3.79 -16.19
C VAL A 536 -11.41 -2.58 -15.55
N VAL A 537 -12.12 -1.92 -14.64
CA VAL A 537 -11.55 -0.90 -13.76
C VAL A 537 -10.98 -1.62 -12.55
N ALA A 538 -9.65 -1.70 -12.49
CA ALA A 538 -8.95 -2.32 -11.37
C ALA A 538 -8.56 -1.22 -10.39
N ASP A 539 -9.38 -1.01 -9.36
CA ASP A 539 -9.21 0.07 -8.38
C ASP A 539 -8.34 -0.44 -7.23
N GLU A 540 -7.05 -0.12 -7.25
CA GLU A 540 -6.04 -0.59 -6.28
C GLU A 540 -6.08 -2.11 -6.03
N PRO A 541 -5.99 -2.95 -7.08
CA PRO A 541 -6.25 -4.39 -6.98
C PRO A 541 -5.19 -5.16 -6.18
N VAL A 542 -4.11 -4.51 -5.75
CA VAL A 542 -3.01 -5.10 -5.00
C VAL A 542 -2.65 -4.34 -3.71
N SER A 543 -3.43 -3.32 -3.35
CA SER A 543 -3.20 -2.58 -2.10
C SER A 543 -3.37 -3.50 -0.89
N ALA A 544 -2.62 -3.24 0.18
CA ALA A 544 -2.66 -4.00 1.44
C ALA A 544 -2.37 -5.52 1.29
N LEU A 545 -1.70 -5.93 0.21
CA LEU A 545 -1.17 -7.27 0.02
C LEU A 545 0.35 -7.28 0.22
N ASP A 546 0.86 -8.35 0.82
CA ASP A 546 2.30 -8.57 0.94
C ASP A 546 2.98 -8.68 -0.43
N VAL A 547 4.29 -8.45 -0.46
CA VAL A 547 5.07 -8.34 -1.72
C VAL A 547 4.95 -9.57 -2.60
N SER A 548 4.98 -10.76 -1.99
CA SER A 548 4.86 -12.04 -2.68
C SER A 548 3.49 -12.19 -3.34
N VAL A 549 2.41 -11.97 -2.59
CA VAL A 549 1.03 -12.03 -3.09
C VAL A 549 0.79 -10.94 -4.13
N ARG A 550 1.28 -9.72 -3.93
CA ARG A 550 1.22 -8.62 -4.90
C ARG A 550 1.80 -9.06 -6.24
N ALA A 551 3.01 -9.60 -6.26
CA ALA A 551 3.64 -10.12 -7.47
C ALA A 551 2.80 -11.22 -8.14
N GLN A 552 2.23 -12.15 -7.36
CA GLN A 552 1.35 -13.19 -7.90
C GLN A 552 0.08 -12.62 -8.54
N ILE A 553 -0.55 -11.60 -7.94
CA ILE A 553 -1.77 -10.98 -8.47
C ILE A 553 -1.47 -10.17 -9.74
N LEU A 554 -0.35 -9.47 -9.81
CA LEU A 554 0.07 -8.76 -11.03
C LEU A 554 0.29 -9.73 -12.18
N ASN A 555 1.06 -10.81 -11.95
CA ASN A 555 1.23 -11.87 -12.94
C ASN A 555 -0.12 -12.47 -13.37
N LEU A 556 -1.04 -12.72 -12.42
CA LEU A 556 -2.38 -13.23 -12.73
C LEU A 556 -3.17 -12.26 -13.61
N LEU A 557 -3.15 -10.96 -13.33
CA LEU A 557 -3.86 -9.97 -14.15
C LEU A 557 -3.29 -9.90 -15.56
N THR A 558 -1.96 -9.99 -15.71
CA THR A 558 -1.31 -10.08 -17.03
C THR A 558 -1.73 -11.33 -17.78
N ASP A 559 -1.68 -12.50 -17.12
CA ASP A 559 -2.09 -13.78 -17.73
C ASP A 559 -3.55 -13.73 -18.19
N LEU A 560 -4.45 -13.20 -17.36
CA LEU A 560 -5.88 -13.04 -17.68
C LEU A 560 -6.10 -12.01 -18.80
N GLN A 561 -5.26 -10.97 -18.89
CA GLN A 561 -5.33 -10.01 -19.99
C GLN A 561 -5.12 -10.69 -21.33
N GLU A 562 -4.07 -11.51 -21.39
CA GLU A 562 -3.65 -12.21 -22.60
C GLU A 562 -4.65 -13.30 -22.97
N GLU A 563 -5.10 -14.09 -22.00
CA GLU A 563 -6.04 -15.20 -22.21
C GLU A 563 -7.44 -14.70 -22.63
N LEU A 564 -7.92 -13.61 -22.03
CA LEU A 564 -9.30 -13.15 -22.20
C LEU A 564 -9.44 -11.88 -23.06
N GLY A 565 -8.34 -11.32 -23.56
CA GLY A 565 -8.33 -10.09 -24.36
C GLY A 565 -8.83 -8.85 -23.59
N LEU A 566 -8.52 -8.75 -22.30
CA LEU A 566 -9.06 -7.70 -21.43
C LEU A 566 -8.40 -6.33 -21.67
N THR A 567 -9.20 -5.29 -21.47
CA THR A 567 -8.71 -3.91 -21.37
C THR A 567 -8.77 -3.46 -19.92
N TYR A 568 -7.71 -2.85 -19.41
CA TYR A 568 -7.64 -2.41 -18.01
C TYR A 568 -7.52 -0.89 -17.90
N LEU A 569 -8.34 -0.31 -17.02
CA LEU A 569 -8.02 0.94 -16.34
C LEU A 569 -7.47 0.56 -14.96
N PHE A 570 -6.15 0.62 -14.80
CA PHE A 570 -5.46 0.16 -13.60
C PHE A 570 -5.15 1.35 -12.69
N ILE A 571 -5.83 1.46 -11.55
CA ILE A 571 -5.66 2.56 -10.61
C ILE A 571 -4.72 2.12 -9.49
N SER A 572 -3.69 2.90 -9.22
CA SER A 572 -2.74 2.65 -8.13
C SER A 572 -2.12 3.97 -7.66
N HIS A 573 -1.60 3.98 -6.44
CA HIS A 573 -0.71 5.03 -5.94
C HIS A 573 0.77 4.62 -5.99
N ASP A 574 1.06 3.33 -6.23
CA ASP A 574 2.40 2.76 -6.35
C ASP A 574 2.83 2.76 -7.83
N LEU A 575 3.83 3.58 -8.15
CA LEU A 575 4.43 3.70 -9.48
C LEU A 575 5.19 2.42 -9.89
N SER A 576 5.84 1.71 -8.96
CA SER A 576 6.55 0.45 -9.27
C SER A 576 5.61 -0.62 -9.80
N VAL A 577 4.40 -0.67 -9.24
CA VAL A 577 3.33 -1.56 -9.73
C VAL A 577 2.81 -1.13 -11.10
N VAL A 578 2.68 0.18 -11.32
CA VAL A 578 2.13 0.74 -12.56
C VAL A 578 3.09 0.55 -13.74
N GLU A 579 4.40 0.75 -13.54
CA GLU A 579 5.42 0.48 -14.57
C GLU A 579 5.32 -0.96 -15.08
N HIS A 580 4.98 -1.88 -14.18
CA HIS A 580 4.97 -3.31 -14.46
C HIS A 580 3.83 -3.77 -15.36
N ILE A 581 2.63 -3.19 -15.20
CA ILE A 581 1.40 -3.69 -15.83
C ILE A 581 0.89 -2.77 -16.94
N SER A 582 1.27 -1.49 -16.94
CA SER A 582 0.64 -0.48 -17.81
C SER A 582 1.39 -0.31 -19.13
N ASP A 583 0.65 -0.17 -20.23
CA ASP A 583 1.21 0.28 -21.52
C ASP A 583 1.41 1.80 -21.53
N ARG A 584 0.45 2.52 -20.93
CA ARG A 584 0.43 3.98 -20.83
C ARG A 584 0.08 4.40 -19.41
N VAL A 585 0.61 5.52 -18.96
CA VAL A 585 0.37 6.06 -17.62
C VAL A 585 -0.19 7.47 -17.70
N THR A 586 -1.30 7.69 -17.00
CA THR A 586 -1.95 8.98 -16.79
C THR A 586 -1.79 9.38 -15.32
N VAL A 587 -1.22 10.55 -15.07
CA VAL A 587 -0.99 11.13 -13.75
C VAL A 587 -2.09 12.15 -13.44
N MET A 588 -2.75 12.01 -12.29
CA MET A 588 -3.77 12.92 -11.80
C MET A 588 -3.31 13.68 -10.56
N TYR A 589 -3.61 14.98 -10.53
CA TYR A 589 -3.42 15.83 -9.36
C TYR A 589 -4.65 16.71 -9.12
N LEU A 590 -5.21 16.66 -7.90
CA LEU A 590 -6.40 17.39 -7.47
C LEU A 590 -7.50 17.42 -8.55
N GLY A 591 -7.95 16.29 -9.07
CA GLY A 591 -9.07 16.19 -10.01
C GLY A 591 -8.78 16.53 -11.47
N LYS A 592 -7.51 16.82 -11.82
CA LYS A 592 -7.05 17.10 -13.19
C LYS A 592 -6.02 16.07 -13.63
N VAL A 593 -5.96 15.77 -14.93
CA VAL A 593 -4.82 15.08 -15.54
C VAL A 593 -3.69 16.09 -15.71
N VAL A 594 -2.50 15.74 -15.26
CA VAL A 594 -1.31 16.61 -15.33
C VAL A 594 -0.24 16.07 -16.26
N GLU A 595 -0.24 14.77 -16.53
CA GLU A 595 0.66 14.14 -17.48
C GLU A 595 0.03 12.84 -18.00
N ASP A 596 0.18 12.54 -19.29
CA ASP A 596 -0.20 11.27 -19.91
C ASP A 596 0.87 10.89 -20.93
N ALA A 597 1.47 9.71 -20.78
CA ALA A 597 2.56 9.25 -21.63
C ALA A 597 2.67 7.72 -21.64
N ASP A 598 3.26 7.18 -22.70
CA ASP A 598 3.68 5.77 -22.73
C ASP A 598 4.60 5.49 -21.53
N THR A 599 4.45 4.30 -20.93
CA THR A 599 5.09 3.97 -19.64
C THR A 599 6.59 4.25 -19.71
N ALA A 600 7.32 3.72 -20.69
CA ALA A 600 8.77 3.90 -20.76
C ALA A 600 9.20 5.39 -20.80
N ASP A 601 8.42 6.26 -21.44
CA ASP A 601 8.78 7.67 -21.60
C ASP A 601 8.51 8.47 -20.33
N LEU A 602 7.38 8.20 -19.67
CA LEU A 602 7.03 8.83 -18.40
C LEU A 602 8.11 8.58 -17.34
N TYR A 603 8.56 7.32 -17.19
CA TYR A 603 9.55 6.97 -16.16
C TYR A 603 10.98 7.40 -16.49
N ARG A 604 11.36 7.45 -17.77
CA ARG A 604 12.71 7.93 -18.16
C ARG A 604 12.82 9.44 -18.11
N GLN A 605 11.75 10.13 -18.49
CA GLN A 605 11.75 11.58 -18.60
C GLN A 605 10.35 12.10 -18.26
N PRO A 606 10.03 12.37 -16.99
CA PRO A 606 8.79 13.07 -16.67
C PRO A 606 8.80 14.50 -17.26
N ARG A 607 7.63 15.06 -17.56
CA ARG A 607 7.45 16.47 -18.00
C ARG A 607 6.73 17.34 -16.98
N HIS A 608 6.14 16.75 -15.95
CA HIS A 608 5.49 17.49 -14.89
C HIS A 608 6.27 17.33 -13.57
N PRO A 609 6.61 18.44 -12.86
CA PRO A 609 7.33 18.38 -11.58
C PRO A 609 6.69 17.47 -10.52
N TYR A 610 5.36 17.41 -10.52
CA TYR A 610 4.63 16.46 -9.68
C TYR A 610 4.96 14.99 -9.98
N THR A 611 5.10 14.62 -11.25
CA THR A 611 5.43 13.25 -11.66
C THR A 611 6.84 12.87 -11.19
N GLU A 612 7.81 13.78 -11.32
CA GLU A 612 9.15 13.63 -10.76
C GLU A 612 9.10 13.46 -9.24
N ALA A 613 8.36 14.33 -8.54
CA ALA A 613 8.13 14.24 -7.11
C ALA A 613 7.55 12.87 -6.66
N LEU A 614 6.57 12.34 -7.40
CA LEU A 614 6.02 11.01 -7.13
C LEU A 614 7.07 9.91 -7.28
N MET A 615 7.93 9.97 -8.31
CA MET A 615 8.98 8.99 -8.55
C MET A 615 10.06 9.01 -7.46
N HIS A 616 10.48 10.21 -7.04
CA HIS A 616 11.48 10.36 -5.97
C HIS A 616 10.97 9.92 -4.60
N ALA A 617 9.65 9.90 -4.38
CA ALA A 617 9.05 9.44 -3.14
C ALA A 617 8.92 7.90 -3.03
N VAL A 618 9.20 7.15 -4.10
CA VAL A 618 9.10 5.69 -4.08
C VAL A 618 10.30 5.09 -3.33
N PRO A 619 10.08 4.27 -2.28
CA PRO A 619 11.17 3.64 -1.55
C PRO A 619 11.99 2.69 -2.43
N VAL A 620 13.31 2.79 -2.32
CA VAL A 620 14.24 1.92 -3.06
C VAL A 620 14.73 0.80 -2.14
N PRO A 621 14.61 -0.49 -2.51
CA PRO A 621 15.04 -1.62 -1.69
C PRO A 621 16.56 -1.82 -1.72
N ASP A 622 17.31 -0.75 -1.49
CA ASP A 622 18.77 -0.73 -1.44
C ASP A 622 19.26 0.15 -0.28
N PRO A 623 19.78 -0.44 0.81
CA PRO A 623 20.26 0.31 1.97
C PRO A 623 21.39 1.29 1.64
N ALA A 624 22.18 1.03 0.59
CA ALA A 624 23.27 1.93 0.18
C ALA A 624 22.75 3.29 -0.32
N ARG A 625 21.50 3.33 -0.80
CA ARG A 625 20.86 4.53 -1.35
C ARG A 625 20.07 5.34 -0.32
N ARG A 626 20.04 4.91 0.95
CA ARG A 626 19.36 5.60 2.06
C ARG A 626 19.70 7.09 2.18
N ARG A 627 20.93 7.50 1.83
CA ARG A 627 21.40 8.89 1.93
C ARG A 627 20.94 9.81 0.80
N GLU A 628 20.48 9.27 -0.34
CA GLU A 628 20.11 10.06 -1.52
C GLU A 628 18.74 10.76 -1.38
N ARG A 629 17.91 10.34 -0.42
CA ARG A 629 16.51 10.77 -0.27
C ARG A 629 16.32 12.18 0.28
N HIS A 630 17.24 12.66 1.12
CA HIS A 630 17.14 14.01 1.72
C HIS A 630 17.30 15.16 0.72
N ALA A 631 17.51 14.88 -0.58
CA ALA A 631 17.73 15.90 -1.60
C ALA A 631 16.45 16.47 -2.23
N PHE A 632 15.28 15.86 -2.03
CA PHE A 632 14.04 16.26 -2.73
C PHE A 632 12.91 16.63 -1.75
N GLU A 633 12.89 17.88 -1.30
CA GLU A 633 11.84 18.41 -0.42
C GLU A 633 10.61 18.86 -1.24
N ILE A 634 9.50 18.13 -1.13
CA ILE A 634 8.19 18.64 -1.60
C ILE A 634 7.55 19.41 -0.45
N ALA A 635 7.26 20.71 -0.64
CA ALA A 635 6.67 21.58 0.39
C ALA A 635 5.45 20.97 1.11
N ASP A 636 5.35 21.24 2.41
CA ASP A 636 4.57 20.46 3.39
C ASP A 636 3.04 20.50 3.23
N ASP A 637 2.46 21.59 2.77
CA ASP A 637 0.99 21.75 2.81
C ASP A 637 0.29 21.12 1.61
N LEU A 638 -0.31 19.93 1.82
CA LEU A 638 -1.28 19.36 0.88
C LEU A 638 -2.51 20.29 0.82
N PRO A 639 -2.85 20.88 -0.34
CA PRO A 639 -3.98 21.79 -0.43
C PRO A 639 -5.30 21.08 -0.14
N ASP A 640 -6.25 21.79 0.47
CA ASP A 640 -7.61 21.26 0.65
C ASP A 640 -8.27 21.04 -0.72
N PRO A 641 -8.70 19.81 -1.08
CA PRO A 641 -9.41 19.57 -2.34
C PRO A 641 -10.72 20.35 -2.48
N ALA A 642 -11.30 20.84 -1.38
CA ALA A 642 -12.46 21.74 -1.37
C ALA A 642 -12.12 23.18 -1.78
N ALA A 643 -10.85 23.58 -1.65
CA ALA A 643 -10.34 24.91 -1.96
C ALA A 643 -8.99 24.79 -2.71
N PRO A 644 -9.00 24.23 -3.94
CA PRO A 644 -7.76 24.03 -4.69
C PRO A 644 -7.08 25.36 -5.01
N PRO A 645 -5.73 25.40 -5.10
CA PRO A 645 -5.00 26.63 -5.42
C PRO A 645 -5.43 27.20 -6.78
N PRO A 646 -5.45 28.54 -6.94
CA PRO A 646 -5.71 29.17 -8.23
C PRO A 646 -4.59 28.88 -9.25
N GLY A 647 -4.90 28.99 -10.55
CA GLY A 647 -3.96 28.68 -11.63
C GLY A 647 -3.54 27.20 -11.66
N CYS A 648 -2.23 26.94 -11.73
CA CYS A 648 -1.68 25.58 -11.64
C CYS A 648 -1.92 25.01 -10.24
N ARG A 649 -2.67 23.91 -10.14
CA ARG A 649 -3.02 23.30 -8.85
C ARG A 649 -1.81 22.90 -8.00
N PHE A 650 -0.69 22.58 -8.64
CA PHE A 650 0.54 22.13 -7.98
C PHE A 650 1.50 23.27 -7.60
N HIS A 651 1.21 24.53 -7.94
CA HIS A 651 2.19 25.61 -7.79
C HIS A 651 2.66 25.87 -6.34
N THR A 652 1.85 25.51 -5.34
CA THR A 652 2.20 25.68 -3.92
C THR A 652 3.25 24.66 -3.44
N ARG A 653 3.45 23.58 -4.20
CA ARG A 653 4.38 22.48 -3.90
C ARG A 653 5.45 22.28 -4.98
N CYS A 654 5.45 23.12 -6.01
CA CYS A 654 6.33 23.00 -7.15
C CYS A 654 7.67 23.70 -6.88
N ALA A 655 8.77 22.96 -6.91
CA ALA A 655 10.13 23.50 -6.84
C ALA A 655 10.49 24.43 -8.03
N HIS A 656 9.73 24.34 -9.13
CA HIS A 656 9.95 25.10 -10.37
C HIS A 656 8.87 26.16 -10.62
N VAL A 657 8.25 26.70 -9.56
CA VAL A 657 7.16 27.67 -9.70
C VAL A 657 7.60 28.98 -10.37
N ARG A 658 6.87 29.43 -11.40
CA ARG A 658 6.94 30.83 -11.88
C ARG A 658 5.85 31.65 -11.20
N ALA A 659 6.29 32.53 -10.30
CA ALA A 659 5.43 33.19 -9.30
C ALA A 659 4.18 33.87 -9.87
N GLU A 660 4.22 34.50 -11.04
CA GLU A 660 3.04 35.17 -11.61
C GLU A 660 2.18 34.25 -12.49
N LEU A 661 2.81 33.47 -13.38
CA LEU A 661 2.09 32.63 -14.34
C LEU A 661 1.42 31.43 -13.68
N CYS A 662 2.15 30.66 -12.85
CA CYS A 662 1.63 29.43 -12.25
C CYS A 662 0.53 29.70 -11.21
N ARG A 663 0.48 30.90 -10.61
CA ARG A 663 -0.53 31.26 -9.60
C ARG A 663 -1.86 31.72 -10.20
N THR A 664 -1.85 32.17 -11.45
CA THR A 664 -3.01 32.82 -12.08
C THR A 664 -3.58 31.98 -13.21
N ASP A 665 -2.72 31.33 -14.01
CA ASP A 665 -3.12 30.60 -15.21
C ASP A 665 -3.13 29.09 -15.00
N VAL A 666 -4.20 28.44 -15.43
CA VAL A 666 -4.37 26.98 -15.35
C VAL A 666 -3.71 26.37 -16.58
N PRO A 667 -2.62 25.59 -16.45
CA PRO A 667 -1.96 25.00 -17.60
C PRO A 667 -2.90 23.99 -18.28
N GLU A 668 -3.02 24.09 -19.60
CA GLU A 668 -3.71 23.11 -20.42
C GLU A 668 -2.85 21.88 -20.67
N LEU A 669 -3.49 20.72 -20.83
CA LEU A 669 -2.80 19.50 -21.23
C LEU A 669 -2.39 19.62 -22.70
N ARG A 670 -1.09 19.81 -22.96
CA ARG A 670 -0.53 19.97 -24.31
C ARG A 670 0.31 18.78 -24.70
N GLU A 671 0.35 18.45 -25.99
CA GLU A 671 1.16 17.37 -26.53
C GLU A 671 2.65 17.77 -26.67
N TYR A 672 3.55 16.85 -26.33
CA TYR A 672 5.00 17.02 -26.34
C TYR A 672 5.68 15.75 -26.91
N GLY A 673 5.45 15.51 -28.19
CA GLY A 673 5.89 14.30 -28.90
C GLY A 673 4.73 13.34 -29.17
N GLU A 674 5.04 12.14 -29.63
CA GLU A 674 4.02 11.11 -29.87
C GLU A 674 3.47 10.59 -28.54
N ARG A 675 2.14 10.57 -28.40
CA ARG A 675 1.43 10.00 -27.24
C ARG A 675 1.91 10.48 -25.87
N ARG A 676 2.40 11.72 -25.79
CA ARG A 676 2.89 12.34 -24.57
C ARG A 676 2.29 13.72 -24.41
N SER A 677 1.66 13.97 -23.27
CA SER A 677 1.06 15.25 -22.96
C SER A 677 1.30 15.64 -21.50
N ALA A 678 1.40 16.94 -21.23
CA ALA A 678 1.60 17.46 -19.88
C ALA A 678 0.92 18.81 -19.68
N ALA A 679 0.34 19.02 -18.51
CA ALA A 679 -0.27 20.27 -18.08
C ALA A 679 0.72 21.07 -17.22
N CYS A 680 1.82 21.51 -17.83
CA CYS A 680 2.83 22.34 -17.17
C CYS A 680 3.28 23.49 -18.08
N HIS A 681 3.35 24.69 -17.51
CA HIS A 681 3.90 25.88 -18.17
C HIS A 681 5.40 25.74 -18.55
N HIS A 682 6.10 24.72 -18.06
CA HIS A 682 7.51 24.44 -18.34
C HIS A 682 7.78 23.14 -19.08
N ALA A 683 6.77 22.35 -19.45
CA ALA A 683 6.97 21.00 -19.99
C ALA A 683 7.87 20.94 -21.25
N ALA A 684 7.98 22.02 -22.04
CA ALA A 684 8.87 22.08 -23.20
C ALA A 684 10.36 22.34 -22.87
N GLY A 685 10.65 23.07 -21.78
CA GLY A 685 11.99 23.57 -21.46
C GLY A 685 12.58 23.03 -20.15
N LEU A 686 11.77 22.36 -19.33
CA LEU A 686 12.20 21.74 -18.08
C LEU A 686 12.82 20.38 -18.39
N THR A 687 13.99 20.11 -17.82
CA THR A 687 14.57 18.77 -17.78
C THR A 687 14.37 18.24 -16.38
N LEU A 688 13.52 17.23 -16.23
CA LEU A 688 13.24 16.58 -14.96
C LEU A 688 13.98 15.25 -14.86
N ALA A 689 14.28 14.84 -13.64
CA ALA A 689 14.92 13.58 -13.35
C ALA A 689 13.87 12.44 -13.37
N GLY A 690 14.07 11.48 -14.27
CA GLY A 690 13.37 10.21 -14.24
C GLY A 690 14.13 9.15 -13.44
N VAL A 691 13.62 7.93 -13.45
CA VAL A 691 14.25 6.76 -12.83
C VAL A 691 15.64 6.52 -13.46
N GLY A 692 16.69 6.53 -12.64
CA GLY A 692 18.08 6.29 -13.05
C GLY A 692 18.87 7.54 -13.44
N SER A 693 18.26 8.72 -13.43
CA SER A 693 19.00 9.99 -13.56
C SER A 693 19.35 10.55 -12.19
N VAL A 694 20.63 10.87 -11.96
CA VAL A 694 21.08 11.50 -10.72
C VAL A 694 20.50 12.92 -10.66
N ALA A 695 19.79 13.25 -9.57
CA ALA A 695 19.31 14.60 -9.31
C ALA A 695 20.50 15.58 -9.39
N ARG A 696 20.42 16.59 -10.28
CA ARG A 696 21.43 17.65 -10.33
C ARG A 696 21.26 18.55 -9.12
N GLU A 697 22.39 18.98 -8.55
CA GLU A 697 22.43 20.04 -7.55
C GLU A 697 21.62 21.26 -8.03
N PRO A 698 20.86 21.92 -7.14
CA PRO A 698 20.10 23.10 -7.49
C PRO A 698 21.03 24.20 -8.01
N GLN A 699 20.81 24.65 -9.24
CA GLN A 699 21.47 25.84 -9.79
C GLN A 699 21.06 27.05 -8.94
N VAL A 700 21.95 27.46 -8.04
CA VAL A 700 21.89 28.77 -7.40
C VAL A 700 22.21 29.81 -8.47
N ASP A 701 21.18 30.37 -9.10
CA ASP A 701 21.34 31.54 -9.97
C ASP A 701 21.84 32.72 -9.11
N GLY A 702 23.13 33.01 -9.26
CA GLY A 702 23.80 34.13 -8.63
C GLY A 702 23.19 35.47 -9.07
N ARG A 703 22.37 36.07 -8.20
CA ARG A 703 22.09 37.51 -8.19
C ARG A 703 22.78 38.16 -6.99
N MET A 704 24.07 38.42 -7.13
CA MET A 704 24.72 39.56 -6.48
C MET A 704 25.67 40.21 -7.47
N ALA A 705 25.18 41.26 -8.15
CA ALA A 705 26.01 42.25 -8.78
C ALA A 705 25.34 43.61 -8.60
N GLY A 706 26.04 44.54 -7.95
CA GLY A 706 25.82 45.99 -8.10
C GLY A 706 25.25 46.74 -6.90
N ARG A 707 26.06 46.94 -5.85
CA ARG A 707 26.06 48.19 -5.08
C ARG A 707 27.49 48.58 -4.73
N ASP A 708 28.08 49.39 -5.61
CA ASP A 708 29.16 50.33 -5.28
C ASP A 708 28.90 51.60 -6.10
N ALA A 709 28.32 52.60 -5.44
CA ALA A 709 28.43 54.05 -5.64
C ALA A 709 27.49 54.76 -4.64
#